data_AF-A0A3L8D1M9-F1
#
_entry.id   AF-A0A3L8D1M9-F1
#
_cell.length_a   1.000
_cell.length_b   1.000
_cell.length_c   1.000
_cell.angle_alpha   90.00
_cell.angle_beta   90.00
_cell.angle_gamma   90.00
#
_symmetry.space_group_name_H-M   'P 1'
#
loop_
_entity.id
_entity.type
_entity.pdbx_description
1 polymer ?
#
loop_
_entity_poly.entity_id
_entity_poly.type
_entity_poly.pdbx_seq_one_letter_code
_entity_poly.pdbx_strand_id
1 'polypeptide(L)'
;MGNSPDYAKKWFTARGWKPFAFQKQLWTAVKNGESGMLHASTGAGKTYAVWFGALNRFASTVTPVEKPKKRKPPAEPITVLWITPMRALAADTARALEAPLQDLQIGWSVGLRTGDTSSSERARQSRRLPTTLITTPESLTLMLARADAQTALSTLRMVVVDEWHELIGNKRGVQLQLALARLRRWHPQLIVWGVSATLGNQGHAQQVLIPQDNGVSVQGENGKDLRVDTLLPPAIERFPWAGHIGLKMLPQVVAELDSSPSTLVFTNTRAQSEIWYQALLEARPDWAGLIALHHSSLSRDTRDWVERALKDGQLKAVVCTSSLDLGVDFLPVERVLQIGSAKGVARLMQRAGRSGHAPGRVSRVTLVPTHSLELVEAAAAQDAVAQRRIEPRQSPHKPLDVLVQHLVSMALGGGFIPEELYEEVRGAWAYRDLTLADWAWALAFVRHGGLSLTAYPDYRRVEPDEHGVWRVPDARLARRHRMSIGTIVSDASIQLKFWSKGGGGKTLGSVEEGFIARLKPGDGFLFAGRLLELIRVENMTAYVRRSTVKRAAVPRWNGGRMPLSNELARAVVARFSSAAEGTFVGPEMKALRPLLEVQQRWSGLPTENSLLAEALKSREGWHLFLYPFAGRQVHLGLASLLAWRISQRQAVTFSIAVNDYGLELLSATYVNWSEHLDPALLSADNLLADVLASLNAGELALRRFREIARIAGLVFAGYPGAPKSTRQVQASSGLFFEVFKQYDADNLLLAQAGEEVLREELDIRRLEETLAHINSLRFDLHQIKRPTPLGFPLLVERMRESMSSEKLADRIRRMVGDLEKTAETGKN
;
A
#
# COMPACT_ATOMS: atom_id res chain seq x y z
N MET A 1 38.95 -6.36 -28.46
CA MET A 1 37.97 -5.94 -27.42
C MET A 1 38.68 -4.96 -26.51
N GLY A 2 38.44 -3.65 -26.66
CA GLY A 2 39.08 -2.64 -25.82
C GLY A 2 38.64 -2.77 -24.36
N ASN A 3 39.55 -2.55 -23.41
CA ASN A 3 39.26 -2.54 -21.98
C ASN A 3 38.08 -1.57 -21.70
N SER A 4 36.90 -2.10 -21.40
CA SER A 4 35.80 -1.30 -20.88
C SER A 4 36.29 -0.62 -19.58
N PRO A 5 36.11 0.70 -19.44
CA PRO A 5 36.53 1.43 -18.25
C PRO A 5 35.79 0.91 -17.01
N ASP A 6 36.55 0.55 -15.97
CA ASP A 6 35.98 0.21 -14.66
C ASP A 6 35.75 1.49 -13.83
N TYR A 7 34.66 2.19 -14.13
CA TYR A 7 34.25 3.41 -13.44
C TYR A 7 33.97 3.16 -11.95
N ALA A 8 33.42 1.98 -11.64
CA ALA A 8 33.14 1.57 -10.27
C ALA A 8 34.41 1.55 -9.43
N LYS A 9 35.46 0.86 -9.89
CA LYS A 9 36.74 0.80 -9.19
C LYS A 9 37.36 2.18 -8.99
N LYS A 10 37.33 3.06 -10.01
CA LYS A 10 37.86 4.42 -9.91
C LYS A 10 37.14 5.24 -8.82
N TRP A 11 35.81 5.27 -8.87
CA TRP A 11 35.00 6.09 -7.97
C TRP A 11 35.02 5.60 -6.52
N PHE A 12 34.93 4.27 -6.32
CA PHE A 12 35.01 3.68 -4.99
C PHE A 12 36.39 3.92 -4.37
N THR A 13 37.48 3.74 -5.13
CA THR A 13 38.85 3.98 -4.63
C THR A 13 39.06 5.44 -4.22
N ALA A 14 38.57 6.40 -5.04
CA ALA A 14 38.67 7.83 -4.72
C ALA A 14 37.95 8.22 -3.42
N ARG A 15 36.94 7.44 -3.01
CA ARG A 15 36.19 7.63 -1.76
C ARG A 15 36.67 6.75 -0.61
N GLY A 16 37.73 5.95 -0.81
CA GLY A 16 38.20 4.97 0.16
C GLY A 16 37.20 3.82 0.42
N TRP A 17 36.26 3.58 -0.49
CA TRP A 17 35.24 2.55 -0.36
C TRP A 17 35.67 1.24 -1.02
N LYS A 18 35.20 0.11 -0.50
CA LYS A 18 35.35 -1.20 -1.13
C LYS A 18 33.99 -1.70 -1.60
N PRO A 19 33.86 -2.15 -2.86
CA PRO A 19 32.60 -2.68 -3.34
C PRO A 19 32.28 -4.04 -2.74
N PHE A 20 31.01 -4.25 -2.41
CA PHE A 20 30.48 -5.51 -1.88
C PHE A 20 30.51 -6.63 -2.94
N ALA A 21 30.50 -7.88 -2.48
CA ALA A 21 30.50 -9.05 -3.37
C ALA A 21 29.31 -9.05 -4.35
N PHE A 22 28.11 -8.77 -3.85
CA PHE A 22 26.90 -8.71 -4.67
C PHE A 22 26.94 -7.59 -5.73
N GLN A 23 27.62 -6.48 -5.45
CA GLN A 23 27.81 -5.39 -6.43
C GLN A 23 28.64 -5.89 -7.61
N LYS A 24 29.76 -6.57 -7.33
CA LYS A 24 30.63 -7.15 -8.37
C LYS A 24 29.93 -8.24 -9.18
N GLN A 25 29.12 -9.08 -8.52
CA GLN A 25 28.32 -10.11 -9.18
C GLN A 25 27.34 -9.46 -10.17
N LEU A 26 26.62 -8.42 -9.74
CA LEU A 26 25.69 -7.69 -10.60
C LEU A 26 26.41 -7.02 -11.78
N TRP A 27 27.54 -6.36 -11.54
CA TRP A 27 28.34 -5.74 -12.61
C TRP A 27 28.78 -6.76 -13.66
N THR A 28 29.13 -7.98 -13.23
CA THR A 28 29.50 -9.08 -14.12
C THR A 28 28.30 -9.54 -14.95
N ALA A 29 27.13 -9.72 -14.31
CA ALA A 29 25.91 -10.13 -15.00
C ALA A 29 25.47 -9.10 -16.05
N VAL A 30 25.46 -7.81 -15.69
CA VAL A 30 25.19 -6.73 -16.65
C VAL A 30 26.23 -6.73 -17.77
N LYS A 31 27.52 -6.91 -17.47
CA LYS A 31 28.58 -7.04 -18.50
C LYS A 31 28.37 -8.23 -19.44
N ASN A 32 27.73 -9.30 -19.00
CA ASN A 32 27.37 -10.44 -19.85
C ASN A 32 26.09 -10.21 -20.66
N GLY A 33 25.34 -9.13 -20.38
CA GLY A 33 24.08 -8.84 -21.05
C GLY A 33 22.86 -9.48 -20.37
N GLU A 34 23.02 -9.91 -19.12
CA GLU A 34 21.99 -10.65 -18.39
C GLU A 34 21.01 -9.71 -17.68
N SER A 35 19.72 -10.05 -17.75
CA SER A 35 18.66 -9.49 -16.92
C SER A 35 18.61 -10.20 -15.57
N GLY A 36 18.09 -9.55 -14.52
CA GLY A 36 18.09 -10.16 -13.20
C GLY A 36 17.33 -9.41 -12.12
N MET A 37 17.47 -9.89 -10.89
CA MET A 37 16.90 -9.28 -9.69
C MET A 37 17.93 -9.17 -8.58
N LEU A 38 18.05 -7.97 -8.01
CA LEU A 38 18.87 -7.68 -6.84
C LEU A 38 17.98 -7.63 -5.60
N HIS A 39 18.27 -8.50 -4.63
CA HIS A 39 17.69 -8.48 -3.30
C HIS A 39 18.74 -8.06 -2.29
N ALA A 40 18.58 -6.90 -1.67
CA ALA A 40 19.50 -6.42 -0.64
C ALA A 40 18.80 -5.46 0.33
N SER A 41 19.33 -5.33 1.54
CA SER A 41 18.79 -4.41 2.53
C SER A 41 18.93 -2.93 2.11
N THR A 42 18.12 -2.07 2.71
CA THR A 42 18.23 -0.61 2.57
C THR A 42 19.56 -0.10 3.15
N GLY A 43 20.22 0.80 2.43
CA GLY A 43 21.55 1.32 2.77
C GLY A 43 22.73 0.42 2.39
N ALA A 44 22.52 -0.69 1.69
CA ALA A 44 23.60 -1.58 1.22
C ALA A 44 24.30 -1.07 -0.08
N GLY A 45 23.88 0.07 -0.64
CA GLY A 45 24.42 0.55 -1.92
C GLY A 45 23.83 -0.14 -3.15
N LYS A 46 22.54 -0.51 -3.09
CA LYS A 46 21.77 -1.13 -4.21
C LYS A 46 21.81 -0.27 -5.48
N THR A 47 21.61 1.04 -5.33
CA THR A 47 21.61 1.99 -6.43
C THR A 47 22.93 1.94 -7.20
N TYR A 48 24.05 1.98 -6.48
CA TYR A 48 25.38 1.88 -7.09
C TYR A 48 25.70 0.50 -7.67
N ALA A 49 25.11 -0.57 -7.13
CA ALA A 49 25.22 -1.91 -7.74
C ALA A 49 24.72 -1.84 -9.20
N VAL A 50 23.48 -1.42 -9.41
CA VAL A 50 22.88 -1.39 -10.75
C VAL A 50 23.48 -0.29 -11.62
N TRP A 51 23.68 0.90 -11.04
CA TRP A 51 24.13 2.07 -11.79
C TRP A 51 25.52 1.91 -12.38
N PHE A 52 26.49 1.41 -11.60
CA PHE A 52 27.83 1.15 -12.14
C PHE A 52 27.85 -0.03 -13.11
N GLY A 53 26.92 -0.98 -13.00
CA GLY A 53 26.73 -2.00 -14.03
C GLY A 53 26.38 -1.37 -15.39
N ALA A 54 25.45 -0.41 -15.39
CA ALA A 54 25.07 0.34 -16.59
C ALA A 54 26.23 1.20 -17.12
N LEU A 55 26.90 1.96 -16.26
CA LEU A 55 28.01 2.84 -16.65
C LEU A 55 29.18 2.04 -17.23
N ASN A 56 29.63 0.98 -16.56
CA ASN A 56 30.74 0.16 -17.05
C ASN A 56 30.42 -0.48 -18.41
N ARG A 57 29.16 -0.87 -18.65
CA ARG A 57 28.77 -1.50 -19.92
C ARG A 57 28.61 -0.50 -21.06
N PHE A 58 27.98 0.64 -20.80
CA PHE A 58 27.45 1.49 -21.87
C PHE A 58 28.12 2.87 -21.98
N ALA A 59 28.72 3.39 -20.91
CA ALA A 59 29.35 4.71 -20.97
C ALA A 59 30.72 4.63 -21.66
N SER A 60 30.90 5.42 -22.71
CA SER A 60 32.18 5.51 -23.42
C SER A 60 33.19 6.37 -22.65
N THR A 61 34.49 6.11 -22.81
CA THR A 61 35.53 7.04 -22.37
C THR A 61 35.49 8.28 -23.25
N VAL A 62 35.04 9.42 -22.71
CA VAL A 62 35.17 10.70 -23.40
C VAL A 62 36.66 11.06 -23.42
N THR A 63 37.30 10.99 -24.59
CA THR A 63 38.63 11.56 -24.76
C THR A 63 38.53 13.07 -24.51
N PRO A 64 39.35 13.66 -23.61
CA PRO A 64 39.31 15.10 -23.37
C PRO A 64 39.55 15.82 -24.71
N VAL A 65 38.57 16.62 -25.14
CA VAL A 65 38.72 17.43 -26.34
C VAL A 65 39.67 18.58 -25.99
N GLU A 66 40.89 18.58 -26.53
CA GLU A 66 41.94 19.59 -26.31
C GLU A 66 41.54 21.02 -26.71
N LYS A 67 40.35 21.24 -27.28
CA LYS A 67 39.85 22.57 -27.63
C LYS A 67 38.39 22.76 -27.17
N PRO A 68 38.08 23.81 -26.40
CA PRO A 68 36.71 24.13 -26.03
C PRO A 68 35.91 24.52 -27.28
N LYS A 69 35.04 23.63 -27.78
CA LYS A 69 34.06 23.98 -28.81
C LYS A 69 33.06 24.98 -28.20
N LYS A 70 32.76 26.08 -28.91
CA LYS A 70 31.79 27.13 -28.52
C LYS A 70 30.35 26.63 -28.26
N ARG A 71 30.04 25.36 -28.54
CA ARG A 71 28.74 24.71 -28.27
C ARG A 71 28.97 23.48 -27.40
N LYS A 72 28.21 23.36 -26.30
CA LYS A 72 28.15 22.13 -25.50
C LYS A 72 27.87 20.94 -26.43
N PRO A 73 28.61 19.83 -26.33
CA PRO A 73 28.32 18.64 -27.12
C PRO A 73 26.88 18.18 -26.85
N PRO A 74 26.17 17.68 -27.87
CA PRO A 74 24.81 17.21 -27.69
C PRO A 74 24.81 15.99 -26.76
N ALA A 75 23.94 15.98 -25.74
CA ALA A 75 23.87 14.91 -24.74
C ALA A 75 23.67 13.53 -25.39
N GLU A 76 24.37 12.50 -24.91
CA GLU A 76 24.25 11.13 -25.44
C GLU A 76 22.79 10.63 -25.47
N PRO A 77 22.42 9.79 -26.46
CA PRO A 77 21.04 9.33 -26.64
C PRO A 77 20.55 8.50 -25.44
N ILE A 78 19.23 8.38 -25.27
CA ILE A 78 18.65 7.64 -24.14
C ILE A 78 19.14 6.19 -24.13
N THR A 79 19.68 5.76 -23.01
CA THR A 79 20.32 4.43 -22.84
C THR A 79 19.70 3.67 -21.67
N VAL A 80 19.39 4.36 -20.57
CA VAL A 80 18.85 3.76 -19.35
C VAL A 80 17.51 4.39 -18.97
N LEU A 81 16.52 3.55 -18.67
CA LEU A 81 15.25 3.96 -18.09
C LEU A 81 15.17 3.45 -16.65
N TRP A 82 14.98 4.35 -15.69
CA TRP A 82 14.87 4.00 -14.28
C TRP A 82 13.42 4.21 -13.81
N ILE A 83 12.74 3.12 -13.50
CA ILE A 83 11.36 3.12 -13.03
C ILE A 83 11.35 3.19 -11.51
N THR A 84 10.71 4.22 -10.97
CA THR A 84 10.44 4.35 -9.54
C THR A 84 8.93 4.20 -9.27
N PRO A 85 8.54 3.50 -8.19
CA PRO A 85 7.13 3.39 -7.81
C PRO A 85 6.58 4.70 -7.27
N MET A 86 7.41 5.63 -6.81
CA MET A 86 6.96 6.84 -6.13
C MET A 86 7.68 8.09 -6.64
N ARG A 87 6.94 9.19 -6.74
CA ARG A 87 7.47 10.48 -7.22
C ARG A 87 8.53 11.04 -6.25
N ALA A 88 8.32 10.88 -4.94
CA ALA A 88 9.23 11.36 -3.89
C ALA A 88 10.64 10.75 -4.02
N LEU A 89 10.73 9.49 -4.44
CA LEU A 89 11.99 8.77 -4.67
C LEU A 89 12.78 9.29 -5.88
N ALA A 90 12.11 9.92 -6.85
CA ALA A 90 12.70 10.22 -8.14
C ALA A 90 13.85 11.25 -8.03
N ALA A 91 13.67 12.28 -7.20
CA ALA A 91 14.67 13.34 -7.02
C ALA A 91 15.94 12.84 -6.31
N ASP A 92 15.78 11.95 -5.33
CA ASP A 92 16.93 11.38 -4.61
C ASP A 92 17.70 10.40 -5.47
N THR A 93 16.98 9.55 -6.20
CA THR A 93 17.57 8.69 -7.22
C THR A 93 18.36 9.52 -8.22
N ALA A 94 17.80 10.63 -8.72
CA ALA A 94 18.49 11.51 -9.67
C ALA A 94 19.82 12.02 -9.11
N ARG A 95 19.82 12.55 -7.87
CA ARG A 95 21.05 13.02 -7.21
C ARG A 95 22.08 11.91 -7.05
N ALA A 96 21.65 10.70 -6.65
CA ALA A 96 22.54 9.55 -6.50
C ALA A 96 23.14 9.10 -7.85
N LEU A 97 22.38 9.16 -8.95
CA LEU A 97 22.89 8.83 -10.28
C LEU A 97 23.80 9.93 -10.85
N GLU A 98 23.53 11.20 -10.56
CA GLU A 98 24.31 12.36 -11.04
C GLU A 98 25.69 12.48 -10.37
N ALA A 99 25.81 12.15 -9.09
CA ALA A 99 27.06 12.25 -8.35
C ALA A 99 28.26 11.57 -9.03
N PRO A 100 28.21 10.27 -9.41
CA PRO A 100 29.32 9.62 -10.08
C PRO A 100 29.56 10.16 -11.50
N LEU A 101 28.54 10.70 -12.18
CA LEU A 101 28.72 11.32 -13.50
C LEU A 101 29.57 12.58 -13.41
N GLN A 102 29.34 13.40 -12.38
CA GLN A 102 30.12 14.62 -12.11
C GLN A 102 31.54 14.28 -11.67
N ASP A 103 31.69 13.39 -10.69
CA ASP A 103 32.99 13.00 -10.12
C ASP A 103 33.91 12.34 -11.17
N LEU A 104 33.35 11.55 -12.10
CA LEU A 104 34.10 10.85 -13.14
C LEU A 104 34.08 11.55 -14.50
N GLN A 105 33.45 12.73 -14.60
CA GLN A 105 33.30 13.51 -15.83
C GLN A 105 32.69 12.70 -17.01
N ILE A 106 31.70 11.86 -16.72
CA ILE A 106 30.99 11.08 -17.73
C ILE A 106 29.96 11.98 -18.43
N GLY A 107 29.96 12.01 -19.77
CA GLY A 107 29.10 12.88 -20.60
C GLY A 107 27.60 12.55 -20.61
N TRP A 108 27.12 11.74 -19.68
CA TRP A 108 25.72 11.32 -19.59
C TRP A 108 24.88 12.39 -18.88
N SER A 109 23.59 12.40 -19.19
CA SER A 109 22.60 13.29 -18.56
C SER A 109 21.52 12.49 -17.84
N VAL A 110 21.09 12.97 -16.68
CA VAL A 110 19.97 12.40 -15.91
C VAL A 110 18.80 13.38 -15.98
N GLY A 111 17.59 12.86 -16.18
CA GLY A 111 16.38 13.69 -16.15
C GLY A 111 15.18 12.98 -15.54
N LEU A 112 14.21 13.77 -15.11
CA LEU A 112 13.02 13.32 -14.39
C LEU A 112 11.76 13.50 -15.24
N ARG A 113 11.00 12.42 -15.43
CA ARG A 113 9.68 12.42 -16.07
C ARG A 113 8.63 11.82 -15.14
N THR A 114 7.97 12.65 -14.36
CA THR A 114 6.87 12.23 -13.50
C THR A 114 5.65 13.12 -13.74
N GLY A 115 4.55 12.86 -13.03
CA GLY A 115 3.39 13.76 -13.01
C GLY A 115 3.70 15.17 -12.49
N ASP A 116 4.86 15.35 -11.84
CA ASP A 116 5.29 16.63 -11.26
C ASP A 116 6.25 17.41 -12.18
N THR A 117 6.66 16.84 -13.33
CA THR A 117 7.54 17.52 -14.29
C THR A 117 6.83 18.72 -14.92
N SER A 118 7.47 19.89 -14.91
CA SER A 118 6.92 21.13 -15.46
C SER A 118 6.62 21.01 -16.96
N SER A 119 5.69 21.80 -17.47
CA SER A 119 5.38 21.82 -18.92
C SER A 119 6.60 22.20 -19.77
N SER A 120 7.42 23.14 -19.29
CA SER A 120 8.66 23.56 -19.94
C SER A 120 9.69 22.44 -20.03
N GLU A 121 9.90 21.72 -18.93
CA GLU A 121 10.80 20.57 -18.90
C GLU A 121 10.28 19.44 -19.77
N ARG A 122 8.97 19.18 -19.75
CA ARG A 122 8.35 18.19 -20.62
C ARG A 122 8.53 18.50 -22.10
N ALA A 123 8.43 19.76 -22.49
CA ALA A 123 8.64 20.21 -23.86
C ALA A 123 10.12 20.07 -24.28
N ARG A 124 11.07 20.38 -23.38
CA ARG A 124 12.50 20.14 -23.60
C ARG A 124 12.79 18.67 -23.85
N GLN A 125 12.28 17.79 -22.99
CA GLN A 125 12.45 16.34 -23.09
C GLN A 125 11.79 15.75 -24.35
N SER A 126 10.67 16.33 -24.81
CA SER A 126 10.04 15.93 -26.07
C SER A 126 10.91 16.19 -27.29
N ARG A 127 11.83 17.17 -27.24
CA ARG A 127 12.77 17.44 -28.32
C ARG A 127 14.00 16.55 -28.23
N ARG A 128 14.46 16.27 -27.00
CA ARG A 128 15.61 15.39 -26.73
C ARG A 128 15.51 14.81 -25.33
N LEU A 129 15.47 13.48 -25.23
CA LEU A 129 15.51 12.78 -23.96
C LEU A 129 16.93 12.82 -23.35
N PRO A 130 17.05 12.80 -22.01
CA PRO A 130 18.33 12.58 -21.34
C PRO A 130 18.85 11.16 -21.59
N THR A 131 20.14 10.95 -21.37
CA THR A 131 20.80 9.65 -21.49
C THR A 131 20.23 8.63 -20.48
N THR A 132 19.84 9.10 -19.30
CA THR A 132 19.12 8.35 -18.28
C THR A 132 17.87 9.09 -17.87
N LEU A 133 16.73 8.41 -17.97
CA LEU A 133 15.44 8.96 -17.59
C LEU A 133 14.86 8.23 -16.38
N ILE A 134 14.62 8.95 -15.30
CA ILE A 134 13.89 8.45 -14.14
C ILE A 134 12.41 8.79 -14.30
N THR A 135 11.55 7.78 -14.27
CA THR A 135 10.11 7.91 -14.55
C THR A 135 9.25 6.99 -13.69
N THR A 136 7.93 7.12 -13.79
CA THR A 136 6.96 6.19 -13.19
C THR A 136 6.29 5.32 -14.26
N PRO A 137 5.65 4.19 -13.90
CA PRO A 137 4.91 3.34 -14.86
C PRO A 137 3.87 4.10 -15.68
N GLU A 138 3.14 5.02 -15.05
CA GLU A 138 2.11 5.82 -15.70
C GLU A 138 2.73 6.80 -16.70
N SER A 139 3.83 7.44 -16.31
CA SER A 139 4.55 8.40 -17.16
C SER A 139 5.24 7.71 -18.34
N LEU A 140 5.73 6.49 -18.16
CA LEU A 140 6.22 5.64 -19.26
C LEU A 140 5.08 5.29 -20.23
N THR A 141 3.92 4.88 -19.73
CA THR A 141 2.76 4.58 -20.59
C THR A 141 2.33 5.80 -21.41
N LEU A 142 2.37 7.00 -20.82
CA LEU A 142 2.13 8.25 -21.55
C LEU A 142 3.17 8.52 -22.64
N MET A 143 4.42 8.12 -22.44
CA MET A 143 5.46 8.21 -23.47
C MET A 143 5.22 7.21 -24.60
N LEU A 144 4.83 5.97 -24.27
CA LEU A 144 4.48 4.93 -25.25
C LEU A 144 3.23 5.30 -26.06
N ALA A 145 2.30 6.08 -25.51
CA ALA A 145 1.12 6.58 -26.21
C ALA A 145 1.38 7.76 -27.17
N ARG A 146 2.65 8.06 -27.48
CA ARG A 146 3.05 9.04 -28.49
C ARG A 146 3.42 8.34 -29.79
N ALA A 147 3.07 8.93 -30.92
CA ALA A 147 3.39 8.38 -32.24
C ALA A 147 4.91 8.23 -32.49
N ASP A 148 5.74 9.06 -31.84
CA ASP A 148 7.20 9.02 -31.95
C ASP A 148 7.89 8.12 -30.91
N ALA A 149 7.14 7.36 -30.10
CA ALA A 149 7.67 6.61 -28.95
C ALA A 149 8.81 5.65 -29.32
N GLN A 150 8.62 4.86 -30.38
CA GLN A 150 9.62 3.89 -30.83
C GLN A 150 10.91 4.58 -31.28
N THR A 151 10.81 5.69 -32.02
CA THR A 151 11.96 6.50 -32.42
C THR A 151 12.64 7.14 -31.22
N ALA A 152 11.88 7.73 -30.31
CA ALA A 152 12.39 8.41 -29.12
C ALA A 152 13.12 7.46 -28.17
N LEU A 153 12.70 6.18 -28.09
CA LEU A 153 13.29 5.16 -27.24
C LEU A 153 14.21 4.18 -28.00
N SER A 154 14.47 4.41 -29.28
CA SER A 154 15.19 3.48 -30.18
C SER A 154 16.59 3.05 -29.72
N THR A 155 17.23 3.87 -28.88
CA THR A 155 18.57 3.62 -28.35
C THR A 155 18.58 3.01 -26.95
N LEU A 156 17.41 2.77 -26.36
CA LEU A 156 17.29 2.19 -25.02
C LEU A 156 18.01 0.83 -24.97
N ARG A 157 18.76 0.60 -23.88
CA ARG A 157 19.52 -0.64 -23.66
C ARG A 157 19.23 -1.30 -22.32
N MET A 158 18.79 -0.54 -21.33
CA MET A 158 18.54 -1.07 -19.99
C MET A 158 17.34 -0.41 -19.32
N VAL A 159 16.53 -1.23 -18.65
CA VAL A 159 15.48 -0.77 -17.72
C VAL A 159 15.80 -1.24 -16.31
N VAL A 160 15.79 -0.31 -15.36
CA VAL A 160 15.90 -0.59 -13.93
C VAL A 160 14.54 -0.39 -13.31
N VAL A 161 14.05 -1.36 -12.54
CA VAL A 161 12.80 -1.27 -11.79
C VAL A 161 13.13 -1.27 -10.31
N ASP A 162 13.14 -0.07 -9.75
CA ASP A 162 13.44 0.13 -8.34
C ASP A 162 12.25 -0.21 -7.45
N GLU A 163 12.54 -0.67 -6.24
CA GLU A 163 11.55 -1.05 -5.23
C GLU A 163 10.42 -1.93 -5.80
N TRP A 164 10.78 -2.98 -6.56
CA TRP A 164 9.84 -3.82 -7.33
C TRP A 164 8.70 -4.43 -6.50
N HIS A 165 8.96 -4.72 -5.22
CA HIS A 165 7.94 -5.21 -4.29
C HIS A 165 6.74 -4.26 -4.17
N GLU A 166 6.91 -2.96 -4.40
CA GLU A 166 5.82 -1.98 -4.34
C GLU A 166 4.92 -1.96 -5.59
N LEU A 167 5.38 -2.53 -6.70
CA LEU A 167 4.61 -2.57 -7.94
C LEU A 167 4.00 -3.94 -8.19
N ILE A 168 4.72 -5.03 -7.89
CA ILE A 168 4.32 -6.39 -8.25
C ILE A 168 2.90 -6.74 -7.81
N GLY A 169 2.47 -6.29 -6.62
CA GLY A 169 1.21 -6.65 -6.00
C GLY A 169 -0.04 -5.91 -6.51
N ASN A 170 0.08 -5.00 -7.49
CA ASN A 170 -1.03 -4.14 -7.89
C ASN A 170 -1.07 -3.84 -9.40
N LYS A 171 -2.15 -3.20 -9.84
CA LYS A 171 -2.39 -2.85 -11.26
C LYS A 171 -1.31 -1.95 -11.86
N ARG A 172 -0.54 -1.20 -11.05
CA ARG A 172 0.59 -0.39 -11.54
C ARG A 172 1.74 -1.27 -12.00
N GLY A 173 2.01 -2.37 -11.28
CA GLY A 173 2.93 -3.41 -11.73
C GLY A 173 2.49 -4.05 -13.03
N VAL A 174 1.19 -4.33 -13.19
CA VAL A 174 0.65 -4.88 -14.45
C VAL A 174 0.82 -3.90 -15.61
N GLN A 175 0.57 -2.60 -15.40
CA GLN A 175 0.84 -1.58 -16.40
C GLN A 175 2.33 -1.54 -16.80
N LEU A 176 3.25 -1.69 -15.83
CA LEU A 176 4.68 -1.78 -16.12
C LEU A 176 5.03 -3.06 -16.90
N GLN A 177 4.42 -4.20 -16.56
CA GLN A 177 4.65 -5.46 -17.30
C GLN A 177 4.30 -5.31 -18.78
N LEU A 178 3.15 -4.70 -19.11
CA LEU A 178 2.75 -4.41 -20.48
C LEU A 178 3.74 -3.44 -21.18
N ALA A 179 4.16 -2.38 -20.49
CA ALA A 179 5.17 -1.46 -21.03
C ALA A 179 6.51 -2.16 -21.30
N LEU A 180 6.95 -3.07 -20.42
CA LEU A 180 8.16 -3.87 -20.60
C LEU A 180 8.02 -4.85 -21.78
N ALA A 181 6.85 -5.46 -21.97
CA ALA A 181 6.59 -6.33 -23.12
C ALA A 181 6.78 -5.59 -24.45
N ARG A 182 6.21 -4.37 -24.56
CA ARG A 182 6.41 -3.47 -25.72
C ARG A 182 7.89 -3.14 -25.94
N LEU A 183 8.59 -2.73 -24.87
CA LEU A 183 10.00 -2.34 -24.97
C LEU A 183 10.89 -3.52 -25.37
N ARG A 184 10.63 -4.74 -24.88
CA ARG A 184 11.35 -5.96 -25.29
C ARG A 184 11.08 -6.32 -26.75
N ARG A 185 9.86 -6.11 -27.24
CA ARG A 185 9.53 -6.30 -28.66
C ARG A 185 10.35 -5.37 -29.56
N TRP A 186 10.55 -4.11 -29.15
CA TRP A 186 11.41 -3.16 -29.87
C TRP A 186 12.90 -3.42 -29.69
N HIS A 187 13.30 -3.96 -28.53
CA HIS A 187 14.69 -4.18 -28.14
C HIS A 187 14.87 -5.61 -27.57
N PRO A 188 15.08 -6.63 -28.43
CA PRO A 188 15.23 -8.02 -27.96
C PRO A 188 16.43 -8.24 -27.02
N GLN A 189 17.43 -7.36 -27.05
CA GLN A 189 18.61 -7.40 -26.16
C GLN A 189 18.47 -6.47 -24.94
N LEU A 190 17.25 -6.04 -24.60
CA LEU A 190 17.00 -5.13 -23.50
C LEU A 190 17.33 -5.79 -22.16
N ILE A 191 18.26 -5.20 -21.42
CA ILE A 191 18.62 -5.65 -20.08
C ILE A 191 17.60 -5.11 -19.07
N VAL A 192 17.00 -5.98 -18.26
CA VAL A 192 16.04 -5.57 -17.22
C VAL A 192 16.52 -6.00 -15.84
N TRP A 193 16.64 -5.05 -14.91
CA TRP A 193 17.03 -5.32 -13.52
C TRP A 193 15.98 -4.82 -12.53
N GLY A 194 15.49 -5.73 -11.69
CA GLY A 194 14.64 -5.40 -10.54
C GLY A 194 15.46 -5.20 -9.28
N VAL A 195 15.10 -4.21 -8.46
CA VAL A 195 15.72 -3.98 -7.15
C VAL A 195 14.65 -4.11 -6.08
N SER A 196 14.91 -4.90 -5.03
CA SER A 196 13.97 -5.10 -3.93
C SER A 196 14.69 -5.32 -2.60
N ALA A 197 14.01 -5.08 -1.49
CA ALA A 197 14.54 -5.27 -0.13
C ALA A 197 13.74 -6.30 0.68
N THR A 198 12.41 -6.21 0.64
CA THR A 198 11.53 -6.97 1.55
C THR A 198 10.46 -7.71 0.75
N LEU A 199 10.73 -8.97 0.40
CA LEU A 199 9.79 -9.80 -0.35
C LEU A 199 9.97 -11.30 -0.03
N GLY A 200 8.89 -11.96 0.38
CA GLY A 200 8.91 -13.38 0.75
C GLY A 200 9.02 -14.36 -0.43
N ASN A 201 8.53 -13.99 -1.61
CA ASN A 201 8.46 -14.86 -2.80
C ASN A 201 9.34 -14.33 -3.96
N GLN A 202 10.65 -14.33 -3.76
CA GLN A 202 11.62 -13.75 -4.69
C GLN A 202 11.62 -14.39 -6.08
N GLY A 203 11.50 -15.72 -6.17
CA GLY A 203 11.44 -16.44 -7.46
C GLY A 203 10.26 -15.99 -8.32
N HIS A 204 9.06 -15.93 -7.72
CA HIS A 204 7.87 -15.39 -8.38
C HIS A 204 8.09 -13.94 -8.83
N ALA A 205 8.71 -13.11 -8.00
CA ALA A 205 8.96 -11.72 -8.32
C ALA A 205 9.88 -11.52 -9.53
N GLN A 206 10.91 -12.36 -9.65
CA GLN A 206 11.79 -12.40 -10.80
C GLN A 206 11.03 -12.84 -12.05
N GLN A 207 10.23 -13.92 -11.97
CA GLN A 207 9.43 -14.42 -13.09
C GLN A 207 8.42 -13.38 -13.59
N VAL A 208 7.79 -12.61 -12.69
CA VAL A 208 6.85 -11.56 -13.09
C VAL A 208 7.55 -10.42 -13.83
N LEU A 209 8.75 -10.05 -13.40
CA LEU A 209 9.52 -8.96 -14.02
C LEU A 209 10.12 -9.39 -15.36
N ILE A 210 10.62 -10.62 -15.44
CA ILE A 210 11.39 -11.17 -16.56
C ILE A 210 10.84 -12.57 -16.92
N PRO A 211 9.63 -12.67 -17.49
CA PRO A 211 8.96 -13.95 -17.71
C PRO A 211 9.61 -14.81 -18.80
N GLN A 212 10.35 -14.20 -19.73
CA GLN A 212 10.94 -14.88 -20.89
C GLN A 212 12.40 -15.31 -20.68
N ASP A 213 13.07 -14.85 -19.61
CA ASP A 213 14.47 -15.19 -19.33
C ASP A 213 14.61 -15.91 -17.99
N ASN A 214 15.48 -16.91 -17.93
CA ASN A 214 16.03 -17.41 -16.67
C ASN A 214 17.01 -16.37 -16.09
N GLY A 215 16.47 -15.26 -15.58
CA GLY A 215 17.26 -14.13 -15.08
C GLY A 215 18.19 -14.50 -13.91
N VAL A 216 19.19 -13.66 -13.67
CA VAL A 216 20.16 -13.85 -12.56
C VAL A 216 19.59 -13.30 -11.26
N SER A 217 19.63 -14.10 -10.19
CA SER A 217 19.32 -13.63 -8.84
C SER A 217 20.61 -13.27 -8.09
N VAL A 218 20.70 -12.03 -7.60
CA VAL A 218 21.83 -11.53 -6.81
C VAL A 218 21.32 -11.18 -5.41
N GLN A 219 21.94 -11.77 -4.39
CA GLN A 219 21.63 -11.52 -2.99
C GLN A 219 22.72 -10.65 -2.37
N GLY A 220 22.34 -9.53 -1.77
CA GLY A 220 23.21 -8.73 -0.92
C GLY A 220 23.38 -9.38 0.46
N GLU A 221 24.53 -9.16 1.09
CA GLU A 221 24.73 -9.59 2.48
C GLU A 221 23.78 -8.82 3.41
N ASN A 222 22.85 -9.56 4.02
CA ASN A 222 21.88 -9.05 4.98
C ASN A 222 22.49 -8.98 6.39
N GLY A 223 23.57 -8.22 6.53
CA GLY A 223 24.35 -8.07 7.76
C GLY A 223 24.02 -6.86 8.62
N LYS A 224 22.94 -6.11 8.33
CA LYS A 224 22.48 -5.05 9.24
C LYS A 224 21.81 -5.70 10.44
N ASP A 225 22.39 -5.48 11.62
CA ASP A 225 21.76 -5.82 12.88
C ASP A 225 20.48 -4.99 13.02
N LEU A 226 19.35 -5.67 12.98
CA LEU A 226 18.02 -5.09 13.10
C LEU A 226 17.53 -5.34 14.52
N ARG A 227 17.49 -4.28 15.32
CA ARG A 227 16.95 -4.31 16.66
C ARG A 227 15.47 -3.93 16.63
N VAL A 228 14.63 -4.89 16.96
CA VAL A 228 13.21 -4.67 17.23
C VAL A 228 13.01 -4.75 18.74
N ASP A 229 12.53 -3.68 19.35
CA ASP A 229 12.17 -3.66 20.78
C ASP A 229 10.80 -2.99 21.00
N THR A 230 10.34 -2.95 22.24
CA THR A 230 8.99 -2.50 22.60
C THR A 230 9.03 -1.58 23.81
N LEU A 231 8.26 -0.48 23.79
CA LEU A 231 7.99 0.29 25.00
C LEU A 231 6.91 -0.41 25.82
N LEU A 232 7.26 -0.84 27.03
CA LEU A 232 6.30 -1.43 27.94
C LEU A 232 5.43 -0.35 28.58
N PRO A 233 4.10 -0.55 28.64
CA PRO A 233 3.22 0.34 29.40
C PRO A 233 3.52 0.21 30.90
N PRO A 234 3.26 1.26 31.69
CA PRO A 234 3.61 1.28 33.11
C PRO A 234 2.66 0.38 33.92
N ALA A 235 1.45 0.16 33.42
CA ALA A 235 0.47 -0.77 33.94
C ALA A 235 -0.20 -1.50 32.77
N ILE A 236 -0.48 -2.78 32.96
CA ILE A 236 -1.11 -3.65 31.96
C ILE A 236 -2.61 -3.70 32.26
N GLU A 237 -3.42 -3.28 31.29
CA GLU A 237 -4.88 -3.43 31.36
C GLU A 237 -5.24 -4.86 31.02
N ARG A 238 -5.97 -5.55 31.91
CA ARG A 238 -6.42 -6.94 31.68
C ARG A 238 -7.58 -7.02 30.68
N PHE A 239 -8.36 -5.94 30.54
CA PHE A 239 -9.47 -5.83 29.60
C PHE A 239 -9.20 -4.71 28.58
N PRO A 240 -8.25 -4.93 27.65
CA PRO A 240 -7.90 -3.94 26.66
C PRO A 240 -9.05 -3.73 25.67
N TRP A 241 -9.14 -2.53 25.11
CA TRP A 241 -10.05 -2.27 24.00
C TRP A 241 -9.39 -1.41 22.93
N ALA A 242 -9.67 -1.76 21.68
CA ALA A 242 -9.18 -1.04 20.52
C ALA A 242 -9.89 0.32 20.42
N GLY A 243 -9.11 1.41 20.37
CA GLY A 243 -9.62 2.78 20.17
C GLY A 243 -9.06 3.84 21.09
N HIS A 244 -8.16 3.49 22.01
CA HIS A 244 -7.17 4.45 22.46
C HIS A 244 -6.19 4.70 21.32
N ILE A 245 -5.88 5.96 21.07
CA ILE A 245 -4.91 6.38 20.04
C ILE A 245 -3.47 6.00 20.43
N GLY A 246 -3.29 5.39 21.61
CA GLY A 246 -2.00 5.05 22.22
C GLY A 246 -1.44 6.14 23.13
N LEU A 247 -2.16 7.25 23.34
CA LEU A 247 -1.66 8.41 24.08
C LEU A 247 -1.32 8.13 25.56
N LYS A 248 -1.74 6.99 26.12
CA LYS A 248 -1.24 6.54 27.45
C LYS A 248 0.27 6.32 27.47
N MET A 249 0.86 6.01 26.30
CA MET A 249 2.30 5.87 26.11
C MET A 249 3.00 7.19 25.80
N LEU A 250 2.28 8.33 25.75
CA LEU A 250 2.85 9.64 25.43
C LEU A 250 4.07 9.99 26.31
N PRO A 251 4.05 9.77 27.64
CA PRO A 251 5.22 10.06 28.48
C PRO A 251 6.47 9.28 28.06
N GLN A 252 6.33 7.97 27.79
CA GLN A 252 7.43 7.12 27.34
C GLN A 252 7.91 7.53 25.94
N VAL A 253 6.99 7.83 25.02
CA VAL A 253 7.35 8.32 23.69
C VAL A 253 8.11 9.64 23.79
N VAL A 254 7.67 10.58 24.64
CA VAL A 254 8.38 11.84 24.87
C VAL A 254 9.79 11.58 25.41
N ALA A 255 9.96 10.70 26.40
CA ALA A 255 11.28 10.37 26.95
C ALA A 255 12.21 9.77 25.88
N GLU A 256 11.70 8.85 25.06
CA GLU A 256 12.44 8.22 23.97
C GLU A 256 12.85 9.23 22.90
N LEU A 257 11.93 10.11 22.50
CA LEU A 257 12.20 11.21 21.56
C LEU A 257 13.22 12.20 22.14
N ASP A 258 13.17 12.49 23.44
CA ASP A 258 14.11 13.39 24.10
C ASP A 258 15.54 12.83 24.06
N SER A 259 15.68 11.51 24.29
CA SER A 259 16.96 10.78 24.27
C SER A 259 17.58 10.58 22.88
N SER A 260 16.85 10.90 21.82
CA SER A 260 17.27 10.69 20.44
C SER A 260 17.43 12.03 19.69
N PRO A 261 18.48 12.19 18.87
CA PRO A 261 18.68 13.41 18.09
C PRO A 261 17.64 13.56 16.97
N SER A 262 17.28 12.46 16.30
CA SER A 262 16.25 12.45 15.25
C SER A 262 15.51 11.12 15.18
N THR A 263 14.18 11.18 15.15
CA THR A 263 13.30 10.01 15.21
C THR A 263 12.13 10.09 14.24
N LEU A 264 11.80 8.99 13.57
CA LEU A 264 10.55 8.86 12.83
C LEU A 264 9.47 8.23 13.71
N VAL A 265 8.31 8.86 13.84
CA VAL A 265 7.16 8.32 14.59
C VAL A 265 6.08 7.91 13.59
N PHE A 266 6.03 6.63 13.24
CA PHE A 266 5.04 6.09 12.32
C PHE A 266 3.71 5.84 13.02
N THR A 267 2.63 6.24 12.36
CA THR A 267 1.26 5.89 12.72
C THR A 267 0.56 5.19 11.54
N ASN A 268 -0.53 4.48 11.82
CA ASN A 268 -1.25 3.71 10.80
C ASN A 268 -2.23 4.57 10.00
N THR A 269 -2.68 5.71 10.54
CA THR A 269 -3.66 6.57 9.87
C THR A 269 -3.28 8.05 9.96
N ARG A 270 -3.74 8.84 8.97
CA ARG A 270 -3.52 10.30 8.95
C ARG A 270 -4.13 10.98 10.18
N ALA A 271 -5.31 10.53 10.61
CA ALA A 271 -5.95 11.00 11.83
C ALA A 271 -5.08 10.74 13.07
N GLN A 272 -4.48 9.54 13.17
CA GLN A 272 -3.59 9.19 14.26
C GLN A 272 -2.31 10.05 14.25
N SER A 273 -1.70 10.31 13.08
CA SER A 273 -0.51 11.19 13.02
C SER A 273 -0.81 12.61 13.48
N GLU A 274 -1.95 13.18 13.09
CA GLU A 274 -2.35 14.53 13.50
C GLU A 274 -2.53 14.62 15.02
N ILE A 275 -3.20 13.63 15.62
CA ILE A 275 -3.46 13.60 17.06
C ILE A 275 -2.16 13.43 17.86
N TRP A 276 -1.27 12.52 17.43
CA TRP A 276 0.03 12.34 18.09
C TRP A 276 0.91 13.58 17.98
N TYR A 277 0.93 14.23 16.81
CA TYR A 277 1.67 15.46 16.62
C TYR A 277 1.20 16.58 17.57
N GLN A 278 -0.13 16.75 17.74
CA GLN A 278 -0.67 17.70 18.71
C GLN A 278 -0.33 17.31 20.15
N ALA A 279 -0.52 16.05 20.53
CA ALA A 279 -0.24 15.59 21.89
C ALA A 279 1.24 15.78 22.28
N LEU A 280 2.16 15.57 21.32
CA LEU A 280 3.59 15.83 21.52
C LEU A 280 3.88 17.33 21.73
N LEU A 281 3.26 18.22 20.95
CA LEU A 281 3.42 19.66 21.13
C LEU A 281 2.80 20.18 22.44
N GLU A 282 1.66 19.61 22.86
CA GLU A 282 1.04 19.95 24.14
C GLU A 282 1.91 19.52 25.32
N ALA A 283 2.53 18.34 25.24
CA ALA A 283 3.44 17.84 26.27
C ALA A 283 4.80 18.54 26.27
N ARG A 284 5.29 18.96 25.09
CA ARG A 284 6.58 19.65 24.89
C ARG A 284 6.41 20.88 23.98
N PRO A 285 5.88 22.00 24.51
CA PRO A 285 5.72 23.23 23.73
C PRO A 285 7.05 23.78 23.18
N ASP A 286 8.16 23.50 23.87
CA ASP A 286 9.52 23.83 23.47
C ASP A 286 9.99 23.10 22.19
N TRP A 287 9.31 22.03 21.77
CA TRP A 287 9.58 21.34 20.51
C TRP A 287 8.90 21.97 19.30
N ALA A 288 8.17 23.07 19.48
CA ALA A 288 7.60 23.82 18.36
C ALA A 288 8.70 24.21 17.35
N GLY A 289 8.55 23.76 16.10
CA GLY A 289 9.56 23.96 15.06
C GLY A 289 10.67 22.91 15.00
N LEU A 290 10.82 22.07 16.04
CA LEU A 290 11.75 20.94 16.06
C LEU A 290 11.07 19.62 15.66
N ILE A 291 9.75 19.53 15.73
CA ILE A 291 8.98 18.38 15.23
C ILE A 291 8.11 18.78 14.04
N ALA A 292 7.84 17.80 13.17
CA ALA A 292 7.01 18.00 11.98
C ALA A 292 6.01 16.87 11.76
N LEU A 293 5.01 17.14 10.93
CA LEU A 293 4.01 16.17 10.47
C LEU A 293 4.26 15.84 9.00
N HIS A 294 4.13 14.57 8.61
CA HIS A 294 4.27 14.13 7.23
C HIS A 294 3.23 13.08 6.81
N HIS A 295 2.34 13.44 5.89
CA HIS A 295 1.45 12.48 5.22
C HIS A 295 0.97 13.01 3.87
N SER A 296 0.46 12.12 3.01
CA SER A 296 0.09 12.42 1.62
C SER A 296 -0.95 13.53 1.44
N SER A 297 -1.77 13.81 2.45
CA SER A 297 -2.75 14.91 2.42
C SER A 297 -2.14 16.31 2.55
N LEU A 298 -0.88 16.45 2.98
CA LEU A 298 -0.24 17.76 3.12
C LEU A 298 0.19 18.33 1.76
N SER A 299 0.23 19.65 1.66
CA SER A 299 0.76 20.33 0.47
C SER A 299 2.19 19.89 0.16
N ARG A 300 2.53 19.89 -1.13
CA ARG A 300 3.85 19.48 -1.61
C ARG A 300 4.96 20.31 -0.95
N ASP A 301 4.84 21.62 -0.93
CA ASP A 301 5.85 22.51 -0.35
C ASP A 301 6.15 22.16 1.11
N THR A 302 5.12 21.74 1.86
CA THR A 302 5.27 21.29 3.24
C THR A 302 6.03 19.97 3.30
N ARG A 303 5.66 18.98 2.48
CA ARG A 303 6.35 17.69 2.42
C ARG A 303 7.82 17.84 2.02
N ASP A 304 8.09 18.59 0.94
CA ASP A 304 9.43 18.85 0.44
C ASP A 304 10.30 19.58 1.47
N TRP A 305 9.70 20.47 2.29
CA TRP A 305 10.40 21.12 3.41
C TRP A 305 10.72 20.13 4.53
N VAL A 306 9.75 19.31 4.96
CA VAL A 306 9.97 18.30 6.01
C VAL A 306 11.05 17.29 5.60
N GLU A 307 11.00 16.77 4.37
CA GLU A 307 11.99 15.82 3.86
C GLU A 307 13.41 16.42 3.82
N ARG A 308 13.53 17.70 3.46
CA ARG A 308 14.81 18.43 3.48
C ARG A 308 15.31 18.67 4.91
N ALA A 309 14.46 19.22 5.78
CA ALA A 309 14.82 19.47 7.17
C ALA A 309 15.19 18.17 7.92
N LEU A 310 14.56 17.05 7.58
CA LEU A 310 14.94 15.73 8.09
C LEU A 310 16.30 15.25 7.56
N LYS A 311 16.59 15.45 6.27
CA LYS A 311 17.92 15.14 5.67
C LYS A 311 19.04 15.96 6.30
N ASP A 312 18.76 17.24 6.56
CA ASP A 312 19.72 18.19 7.11
C ASP A 312 19.89 18.06 8.63
N GLY A 313 19.18 17.13 9.27
CA GLY A 313 19.26 16.88 10.72
C GLY A 313 18.65 17.98 11.59
N GLN A 314 17.77 18.82 11.02
CA GLN A 314 17.15 19.95 11.70
C GLN A 314 15.95 19.56 12.57
N LEU A 315 15.37 18.38 12.33
CA LEU A 315 14.16 17.91 13.02
C LEU A 315 14.49 16.82 14.03
N LYS A 316 13.99 17.03 15.26
CA LYS A 316 14.04 16.06 16.36
C LYS A 316 13.09 14.88 16.12
N ALA A 317 11.91 15.15 15.59
CA ALA A 317 10.96 14.09 15.27
C ALA A 317 10.06 14.42 14.08
N VAL A 318 9.69 13.40 13.31
CA VAL A 318 8.65 13.52 12.27
C VAL A 318 7.56 12.49 12.52
N VAL A 319 6.35 12.96 12.82
CA VAL A 319 5.17 12.11 12.94
C VAL A 319 4.61 11.87 11.55
N CYS A 320 4.55 10.61 11.12
CA CYS A 320 4.28 10.28 9.72
C CYS A 320 3.43 9.02 9.52
N THR A 321 2.82 8.90 8.35
CA THR A 321 2.18 7.66 7.89
C THR A 321 3.11 6.88 6.94
N SER A 322 2.58 5.93 6.17
CA SER A 322 3.31 5.23 5.12
C SER A 322 3.95 6.11 4.05
N SER A 323 3.66 7.40 4.05
CA SER A 323 4.33 8.38 3.19
C SER A 323 5.86 8.41 3.31
N LEU A 324 6.42 7.92 4.42
CA LEU A 324 7.88 7.77 4.63
C LEU A 324 8.32 6.31 4.83
N ASP A 325 7.43 5.31 4.60
CA ASP A 325 7.80 3.88 4.68
C ASP A 325 8.88 3.55 3.62
N LEU A 326 8.75 4.21 2.47
CA LEU A 326 9.51 3.96 1.27
C LEU A 326 10.30 5.20 0.88
N GLY A 327 11.57 4.97 0.62
CA GLY A 327 12.43 5.96 0.04
C GLY A 327 13.02 6.99 0.98
N VAL A 328 13.98 7.70 0.40
CA VAL A 328 14.83 8.71 1.01
C VAL A 328 15.77 8.16 2.10
N ASP A 329 17.07 8.35 1.92
CA ASP A 329 18.07 8.06 2.95
C ASP A 329 18.07 9.19 3.96
N PHE A 330 17.41 8.98 5.11
CA PHE A 330 17.43 9.90 6.23
C PHE A 330 18.57 9.56 7.17
N LEU A 331 19.81 9.83 6.73
CA LEU A 331 21.03 9.54 7.49
C LEU A 331 21.00 9.99 8.97
N PRO A 332 20.39 11.14 9.35
CA PRO A 332 20.33 11.56 10.75
C PRO A 332 19.40 10.73 11.63
N VAL A 333 18.48 9.95 11.06
CA VAL A 333 17.48 9.21 11.84
C VAL A 333 18.14 8.02 12.53
N GLU A 334 18.14 8.06 13.86
CA GLU A 334 18.75 7.02 14.69
C GLU A 334 17.73 5.99 15.20
N ARG A 335 16.45 6.36 15.23
CA ARG A 335 15.39 5.49 15.74
C ARG A 335 14.09 5.68 14.97
N VAL A 336 13.32 4.60 14.92
CA VAL A 336 11.94 4.61 14.45
C VAL A 336 11.02 4.16 15.60
N LEU A 337 9.98 4.93 15.88
CA LEU A 337 8.88 4.52 16.76
C LEU A 337 7.68 4.13 15.91
N GLN A 338 7.12 2.96 16.17
CA GLN A 338 5.95 2.43 15.48
C GLN A 338 4.76 2.45 16.44
N ILE A 339 3.84 3.41 16.25
CA ILE A 339 2.64 3.51 17.07
C ILE A 339 1.60 2.48 16.61
N GLY A 340 1.24 1.62 17.56
CA GLY A 340 0.37 0.47 17.35
C GLY A 340 1.01 -0.61 16.48
N SER A 341 0.26 -1.66 16.20
CA SER A 341 0.71 -2.78 15.38
C SER A 341 1.30 -2.32 14.04
N ALA A 342 2.41 -2.94 13.64
CA ALA A 342 3.02 -2.75 12.32
C ALA A 342 2.17 -3.36 11.19
N LYS A 343 1.21 -4.23 11.53
CA LYS A 343 0.33 -5.03 10.66
C LYS A 343 1.03 -6.03 9.74
N GLY A 344 2.33 -5.87 9.47
CA GLY A 344 3.13 -6.83 8.72
C GLY A 344 4.63 -6.66 8.95
N VAL A 345 5.36 -7.75 8.71
CA VAL A 345 6.80 -7.91 8.96
C VAL A 345 7.61 -7.16 7.92
N ALA A 346 7.26 -7.27 6.62
CA ALA A 346 7.91 -6.54 5.54
C ALA A 346 7.98 -5.04 5.83
N ARG A 347 6.84 -4.49 6.25
CA ARG A 347 6.69 -3.07 6.56
C ARG A 347 7.50 -2.66 7.79
N LEU A 348 7.49 -3.48 8.84
CA LEU A 348 8.30 -3.24 10.03
C LEU A 348 9.79 -3.16 9.66
N MET A 349 10.27 -4.08 8.82
CA MET A 349 11.65 -4.09 8.33
C MET A 349 11.97 -2.88 7.44
N GLN A 350 11.07 -2.51 6.52
CA GLN A 350 11.21 -1.30 5.70
C GLN A 350 11.34 -0.04 6.56
N ARG A 351 10.47 0.10 7.57
CA ARG A 351 10.47 1.20 8.54
C ARG A 351 11.75 1.22 9.35
N ALA A 352 12.16 0.07 9.89
CA ALA A 352 13.38 -0.02 10.67
C ALA A 352 14.62 0.37 9.84
N GLY A 353 14.64 0.00 8.55
CA GLY A 353 15.67 0.41 7.60
C GLY A 353 15.76 1.93 7.35
N ARG A 354 14.81 2.74 7.85
CA ARG A 354 14.89 4.21 7.86
C ARG A 354 15.74 4.75 9.02
N SER A 355 16.08 3.91 10.00
CA SER A 355 16.99 4.25 11.10
C SER A 355 18.36 3.61 10.88
N GLY A 356 19.43 4.27 11.36
CA GLY A 356 20.79 3.72 11.27
C GLY A 356 21.18 3.43 9.82
N HIS A 357 20.90 4.36 8.90
CA HIS A 357 20.90 4.05 7.47
C HIS A 357 22.30 3.80 6.86
N ALA A 358 23.38 4.08 7.58
CA ALA A 358 24.75 3.84 7.11
C ALA A 358 25.25 2.38 7.33
N PRO A 359 26.19 1.87 6.52
CA PRO A 359 26.84 0.58 6.76
C PRO A 359 27.45 0.50 8.17
N GLY A 360 27.21 -0.60 8.88
CA GLY A 360 27.72 -0.84 10.24
C GLY A 360 26.93 -0.18 11.38
N ARG A 361 25.91 0.65 11.10
CA ARG A 361 24.97 1.15 12.12
C ARG A 361 23.81 0.16 12.31
N VAL A 362 23.36 0.01 13.55
CA VAL A 362 22.19 -0.80 13.92
C VAL A 362 20.92 -0.08 13.48
N SER A 363 20.05 -0.76 12.73
CA SER A 363 18.71 -0.26 12.46
C SER A 363 17.82 -0.62 13.64
N ARG A 364 17.18 0.37 14.27
CA ARG A 364 16.36 0.18 15.46
C ARG A 364 14.93 0.67 15.24
N VAL A 365 13.98 -0.24 15.43
CA VAL A 365 12.55 0.08 15.51
C VAL A 365 12.01 -0.31 16.88
N THR A 366 11.27 0.61 17.48
CA THR A 366 10.62 0.41 18.77
C THR A 366 9.10 0.43 18.57
N LEU A 367 8.44 -0.66 18.94
CA LEU A 367 6.99 -0.82 18.90
C LEU A 367 6.37 -0.12 20.12
N VAL A 368 5.33 0.67 19.90
CA VAL A 368 4.62 1.41 20.95
C VAL A 368 3.17 0.93 20.96
N PRO A 369 2.77 0.08 21.92
CA PRO A 369 1.43 -0.50 21.95
C PRO A 369 0.38 0.58 22.24
N THR A 370 -0.75 0.48 21.56
CA THR A 370 -1.95 1.28 21.80
C THR A 370 -2.91 0.61 22.79
N HIS A 371 -2.76 -0.71 22.99
CA HIS A 371 -3.44 -1.51 24.00
C HIS A 371 -2.62 -2.77 24.34
N SER A 372 -2.94 -3.43 25.47
CA SER A 372 -2.13 -4.55 26.01
C SER A 372 -1.92 -5.69 25.00
N LEU A 373 -2.95 -6.15 24.28
CA LEU A 373 -2.80 -7.28 23.33
C LEU A 373 -1.76 -7.05 22.21
N GLU A 374 -1.45 -5.79 21.85
CA GLU A 374 -0.41 -5.50 20.85
C GLU A 374 1.01 -5.85 21.36
N LEU A 375 1.20 -6.10 22.66
CA LEU A 375 2.45 -6.66 23.18
C LEU A 375 2.70 -8.10 22.70
N VAL A 376 1.65 -8.90 22.49
CA VAL A 376 1.80 -10.24 21.85
C VAL A 376 2.24 -10.06 20.41
N GLU A 377 1.63 -9.12 19.68
CA GLU A 377 2.04 -8.78 18.32
C GLU A 377 3.49 -8.30 18.26
N ALA A 378 3.93 -7.54 19.26
CA ALA A 378 5.30 -7.06 19.33
C ALA A 378 6.32 -8.19 19.51
N ALA A 379 6.05 -9.12 20.44
CA ALA A 379 6.87 -10.32 20.61
C ALA A 379 6.87 -11.21 19.35
N ALA A 380 5.70 -11.40 18.74
CA ALA A 380 5.55 -12.16 17.50
C ALA A 380 6.29 -11.52 16.31
N ALA A 381 6.27 -10.19 16.20
CA ALA A 381 6.99 -9.47 15.16
C ALA A 381 8.52 -9.62 15.32
N GLN A 382 9.03 -9.63 16.56
CA GLN A 382 10.45 -9.90 16.83
C GLN A 382 10.86 -11.28 16.31
N ASP A 383 10.04 -12.32 16.55
CA ASP A 383 10.31 -13.67 16.05
C ASP A 383 10.27 -13.74 14.54
N ALA A 384 9.24 -13.16 13.93
CA ALA A 384 9.07 -13.21 12.48
C ALA A 384 10.22 -12.49 11.75
N VAL A 385 10.70 -11.37 12.30
CA VAL A 385 11.90 -10.68 11.81
C VAL A 385 13.15 -11.55 11.97
N ALA A 386 13.37 -12.13 13.15
CA ALA A 386 14.53 -13.00 13.42
C ALA A 386 14.58 -14.22 12.48
N GLN A 387 13.41 -14.78 12.16
CA GLN A 387 13.26 -15.93 11.28
C GLN A 387 13.10 -15.56 9.79
N ARG A 388 13.12 -14.26 9.45
CA ARG A 388 12.94 -13.75 8.08
C ARG A 388 11.64 -14.21 7.40
N ARG A 389 10.57 -14.38 8.18
CA ARG A 389 9.23 -14.69 7.68
C ARG A 389 8.54 -13.41 7.19
N ILE A 390 8.74 -13.11 5.91
CA ILE A 390 8.23 -11.90 5.23
C ILE A 390 7.07 -12.28 4.31
N GLU A 391 6.06 -11.41 4.23
CA GLU A 391 4.89 -11.64 3.40
C GLU A 391 5.24 -11.76 1.89
N PRO A 392 4.62 -12.71 1.16
CA PRO A 392 4.72 -12.77 -0.29
C PRO A 392 3.83 -11.69 -0.95
N ARG A 393 4.17 -11.29 -2.19
CA ARG A 393 3.28 -10.46 -3.03
C ARG A 393 3.04 -11.12 -4.37
N GLN A 394 1.77 -11.22 -4.76
CA GLN A 394 1.34 -11.90 -5.98
C GLN A 394 0.96 -10.87 -7.05
N SER A 395 1.27 -11.17 -8.32
CA SER A 395 0.83 -10.30 -9.42
C SER A 395 -0.68 -10.46 -9.62
N PRO A 396 -1.43 -9.37 -9.85
CA PRO A 396 -2.79 -9.48 -10.35
C PRO A 396 -2.83 -10.33 -11.62
N HIS A 397 -3.94 -11.05 -11.81
CA HIS A 397 -4.14 -11.98 -12.91
C HIS A 397 -5.17 -11.40 -13.86
N LYS A 398 -4.77 -11.14 -15.12
CA LYS A 398 -5.61 -10.64 -16.22
C LYS A 398 -6.55 -9.47 -15.86
N PRO A 399 -6.10 -8.35 -15.26
CA PRO A 399 -6.97 -7.19 -15.08
C PRO A 399 -7.31 -6.58 -16.46
N LEU A 400 -8.55 -6.77 -16.92
CA LEU A 400 -8.99 -6.41 -18.26
C LEU A 400 -9.21 -4.91 -18.43
N ASP A 401 -9.58 -4.19 -17.37
CA ASP A 401 -9.56 -2.73 -17.35
C ASP A 401 -8.20 -2.13 -17.75
N VAL A 402 -7.10 -2.68 -17.23
CA VAL A 402 -5.73 -2.28 -17.57
C VAL A 402 -5.40 -2.67 -19.02
N LEU A 403 -5.85 -3.84 -19.48
CA LEU A 403 -5.66 -4.29 -20.87
C LEU A 403 -6.36 -3.35 -21.86
N VAL A 404 -7.64 -3.09 -21.66
CA VAL A 404 -8.46 -2.17 -22.46
C VAL A 404 -7.82 -0.77 -22.50
N GLN A 405 -7.36 -0.27 -21.37
CA GLN A 405 -6.61 0.99 -21.31
C GLN A 405 -5.32 0.93 -22.14
N HIS A 406 -4.59 -0.19 -22.09
CA HIS A 406 -3.36 -0.38 -22.83
C HIS A 406 -3.60 -0.43 -24.34
N LEU A 407 -4.65 -1.11 -24.82
CA LEU A 407 -5.03 -1.13 -26.24
C LEU A 407 -5.25 0.28 -26.80
N VAL A 408 -6.04 1.11 -26.12
CA VAL A 408 -6.26 2.50 -26.54
C VAL A 408 -4.96 3.30 -26.48
N SER A 409 -4.08 3.01 -25.51
CA SER A 409 -2.76 3.66 -25.42
C SER A 409 -1.86 3.30 -26.60
N MET A 410 -1.83 2.03 -27.03
CA MET A 410 -1.06 1.59 -28.20
C MET A 410 -1.65 2.12 -29.51
N ALA A 411 -2.99 2.22 -29.60
CA ALA A 411 -3.66 2.87 -30.73
C ALA A 411 -3.24 4.34 -30.91
N LEU A 412 -2.92 5.04 -29.82
CA LEU A 412 -2.34 6.40 -29.85
C LEU A 412 -0.85 6.41 -30.15
N GLY A 413 -0.14 5.36 -29.76
CA GLY A 413 1.32 5.18 -29.86
C GLY A 413 1.81 4.79 -31.25
N GLY A 414 1.13 5.21 -32.31
CA GLY A 414 1.44 4.83 -33.70
C GLY A 414 0.56 3.72 -34.27
N GLY A 415 -0.36 3.15 -33.48
CA GLY A 415 -1.28 2.11 -33.91
C GLY A 415 -0.77 0.70 -33.64
N PHE A 416 -1.64 -0.30 -33.78
CA PHE A 416 -1.28 -1.71 -33.61
C PHE A 416 -2.02 -2.65 -34.56
N ILE A 417 -1.42 -3.81 -34.85
CA ILE A 417 -2.07 -4.95 -35.51
C ILE A 417 -2.52 -5.91 -34.40
N PRO A 418 -3.79 -6.35 -34.36
CA PRO A 418 -4.31 -7.14 -33.24
C PRO A 418 -3.53 -8.42 -32.94
N GLU A 419 -3.16 -9.18 -33.96
CA GLU A 419 -2.48 -10.47 -33.82
C GLU A 419 -1.06 -10.28 -33.24
N GLU A 420 -0.36 -9.25 -33.70
CA GLU A 420 0.97 -8.92 -33.18
C GLU A 420 0.92 -8.42 -31.74
N LEU A 421 -0.07 -7.60 -31.41
CA LEU A 421 -0.23 -7.07 -30.05
C LEU A 421 -0.70 -8.15 -29.07
N TYR A 422 -1.47 -9.15 -29.52
CA TYR A 422 -1.85 -10.30 -28.69
C TYR A 422 -0.62 -11.06 -28.19
N GLU A 423 0.30 -11.41 -29.08
CA GLU A 423 1.55 -12.10 -28.73
C GLU A 423 2.43 -11.25 -27.80
N GLU A 424 2.49 -9.94 -28.06
CA GLU A 424 3.21 -9.01 -27.18
C GLU A 424 2.61 -8.98 -25.76
N VAL A 425 1.29 -8.84 -25.65
CA VAL A 425 0.57 -8.79 -24.37
C VAL A 425 0.77 -10.08 -23.58
N ARG A 426 0.74 -11.25 -24.22
CA ARG A 426 1.01 -12.54 -23.57
C ARG A 426 2.44 -12.68 -23.05
N GLY A 427 3.37 -11.86 -23.55
CA GLY A 427 4.71 -11.73 -22.99
C GLY A 427 4.74 -11.09 -21.60
N ALA A 428 3.67 -10.44 -21.15
CA ALA A 428 3.52 -9.95 -19.78
C ALA A 428 2.97 -11.04 -18.86
N TRP A 429 3.59 -11.24 -17.70
CA TRP A 429 3.21 -12.29 -16.74
C TRP A 429 1.72 -12.29 -16.38
N ALA A 430 1.13 -11.12 -16.15
CA ALA A 430 -0.29 -10.98 -15.81
C ALA A 430 -1.25 -11.50 -16.89
N TYR A 431 -0.80 -11.60 -18.15
CA TYR A 431 -1.61 -11.97 -19.32
C TYR A 431 -1.07 -13.21 -20.06
N ARG A 432 -0.14 -13.96 -19.48
CA ARG A 432 0.41 -15.20 -20.07
C ARG A 432 -0.68 -16.24 -20.43
N ASP A 433 -1.75 -16.25 -19.63
CA ASP A 433 -2.93 -17.11 -19.73
C ASP A 433 -4.14 -16.39 -20.39
N LEU A 434 -3.89 -15.32 -21.16
CA LEU A 434 -4.94 -14.57 -21.88
C LEU A 434 -5.49 -15.39 -23.05
N THR A 435 -6.79 -15.67 -23.02
CA THR A 435 -7.43 -16.48 -24.06
C THR A 435 -7.76 -15.65 -25.30
N LEU A 436 -7.99 -16.31 -26.44
CA LEU A 436 -8.49 -15.65 -27.65
C LEU A 436 -9.88 -15.02 -27.45
N ALA A 437 -10.72 -15.62 -26.60
CA ALA A 437 -12.03 -15.07 -26.26
C ALA A 437 -11.90 -13.76 -25.44
N ASP A 438 -11.04 -13.75 -24.42
CA ASP A 438 -10.73 -12.53 -23.64
C ASP A 438 -10.21 -11.41 -24.56
N TRP A 439 -9.34 -11.77 -25.51
CA TRP A 439 -8.76 -10.85 -26.50
C TRP A 439 -9.81 -10.27 -27.44
N ALA A 440 -10.66 -11.13 -28.03
CA ALA A 440 -11.74 -10.72 -28.91
C ALA A 440 -12.72 -9.78 -28.18
N TRP A 441 -13.06 -10.09 -26.93
CA TRP A 441 -13.86 -9.21 -26.08
C TRP A 441 -13.18 -7.85 -25.88
N ALA A 442 -11.89 -7.82 -25.56
CA ALA A 442 -11.16 -6.56 -25.32
C ALA A 442 -11.12 -5.68 -26.57
N LEU A 443 -10.92 -6.27 -27.76
CA LEU A 443 -10.97 -5.57 -29.05
C LEU A 443 -12.37 -5.01 -29.34
N ALA A 444 -13.42 -5.83 -29.18
CA ALA A 444 -14.80 -5.41 -29.34
C ALA A 444 -15.15 -4.25 -28.37
N PHE A 445 -14.66 -4.34 -27.14
CA PHE A 445 -14.89 -3.33 -26.11
C PHE A 445 -14.21 -1.99 -26.40
N VAL A 446 -13.00 -1.96 -26.95
CA VAL A 446 -12.36 -0.69 -27.37
C VAL A 446 -12.92 -0.15 -28.68
N ARG A 447 -13.44 -1.03 -29.55
CA ARG A 447 -13.98 -0.65 -30.85
C ARG A 447 -15.39 -0.10 -30.80
N HIS A 448 -16.29 -0.71 -30.03
CA HIS A 448 -17.70 -0.33 -29.99
C HIS A 448 -18.31 -0.40 -28.57
N GLY A 449 -17.47 -0.48 -27.54
CA GLY A 449 -17.93 -0.49 -26.14
C GLY A 449 -18.65 -1.78 -25.72
N GLY A 450 -18.42 -2.89 -26.43
CA GLY A 450 -19.06 -4.18 -26.14
C GLY A 450 -20.45 -4.27 -26.77
N LEU A 451 -21.33 -5.10 -26.20
CA LEU A 451 -22.68 -5.33 -26.72
C LEU A 451 -23.63 -4.16 -26.42
N SER A 452 -23.53 -3.55 -25.23
CA SER A 452 -24.50 -2.53 -24.80
C SER A 452 -24.21 -1.10 -25.24
N LEU A 453 -22.98 -0.79 -25.69
CA LEU A 453 -22.56 0.60 -25.92
C LEU A 453 -22.32 0.97 -27.39
N THR A 454 -22.68 0.08 -28.32
CA THR A 454 -22.47 0.24 -29.77
C THR A 454 -23.07 1.52 -30.34
N ALA A 455 -24.22 1.95 -29.82
CA ALA A 455 -24.93 3.16 -30.25
C ALA A 455 -24.25 4.48 -29.83
N TYR A 456 -23.24 4.44 -28.96
CA TYR A 456 -22.65 5.63 -28.35
C TYR A 456 -21.27 5.93 -28.95
N PRO A 457 -21.13 7.02 -29.73
CA PRO A 457 -19.88 7.34 -30.43
C PRO A 457 -18.66 7.50 -29.51
N ASP A 458 -18.86 7.96 -28.27
CA ASP A 458 -17.80 8.20 -27.30
C ASP A 458 -17.07 6.91 -26.85
N TYR A 459 -17.62 5.71 -27.11
CA TYR A 459 -16.99 4.41 -26.78
C TYR A 459 -16.39 3.70 -28.00
N ARG A 460 -16.48 4.31 -29.20
CA ARG A 460 -15.71 3.90 -30.38
C ARG A 460 -14.29 4.46 -30.32
N ARG A 461 -13.48 3.91 -29.42
CA ARG A 461 -12.17 4.48 -29.04
C ARG A 461 -11.05 4.07 -29.99
N VAL A 462 -11.20 2.97 -30.69
CA VAL A 462 -10.19 2.44 -31.62
C VAL A 462 -10.88 1.85 -32.84
N GLU A 463 -10.39 2.14 -34.05
CA GLU A 463 -10.88 1.55 -35.31
C GLU A 463 -9.68 1.15 -36.19
N PRO A 464 -9.80 0.08 -37.00
CA PRO A 464 -8.79 -0.23 -38.02
C PRO A 464 -8.81 0.81 -39.14
N ASP A 465 -7.62 1.20 -39.61
CA ASP A 465 -7.46 1.89 -40.88
C ASP A 465 -7.52 0.92 -42.07
N GLU A 466 -7.38 1.47 -43.29
CA GLU A 466 -7.44 0.70 -44.55
C GLU A 466 -6.38 -0.41 -44.64
N HIS A 467 -5.32 -0.32 -43.84
CA HIS A 467 -4.23 -1.31 -43.78
C HIS A 467 -4.39 -2.30 -42.61
N GLY A 468 -5.51 -2.25 -41.90
CA GLY A 468 -5.78 -3.10 -40.74
C GLY A 468 -5.07 -2.64 -39.46
N VAL A 469 -4.47 -1.44 -39.43
CA VAL A 469 -3.81 -0.91 -38.23
C VAL A 469 -4.83 -0.16 -37.38
N TRP A 470 -4.96 -0.57 -36.12
CA TRP A 470 -5.92 -0.03 -35.18
C TRP A 470 -5.43 1.29 -34.58
N ARG A 471 -6.21 2.37 -34.75
CA ARG A 471 -5.88 3.73 -34.34
C ARG A 471 -7.05 4.40 -33.62
N VAL A 472 -6.76 5.44 -32.84
CA VAL A 472 -7.83 6.27 -32.24
C VAL A 472 -8.40 7.20 -33.31
N PRO A 473 -9.72 7.19 -33.56
CA PRO A 473 -10.31 7.84 -34.72
C PRO A 473 -10.42 9.37 -34.59
N ASP A 474 -10.39 9.92 -33.38
CA ASP A 474 -10.57 11.36 -33.14
C ASP A 474 -9.66 11.93 -32.04
N ALA A 475 -9.24 13.18 -32.23
CA ALA A 475 -8.35 13.92 -31.35
C ALA A 475 -8.97 14.20 -29.97
N ARG A 476 -10.29 14.35 -29.85
CA ARG A 476 -10.98 14.53 -28.55
C ARG A 476 -10.83 13.28 -27.70
N LEU A 477 -11.08 12.10 -28.29
CA LEU A 477 -10.91 10.80 -27.62
C LEU A 477 -9.44 10.58 -27.23
N ALA A 478 -8.51 10.92 -28.12
CA ALA A 478 -7.08 10.86 -27.83
C ALA A 478 -6.68 11.73 -26.63
N ARG A 479 -7.16 12.97 -26.57
CA ARG A 479 -6.89 13.90 -25.44
C ARG A 479 -7.49 13.39 -24.14
N ARG A 480 -8.73 12.90 -24.19
CA ARG A 480 -9.45 12.32 -23.05
C ARG A 480 -8.70 11.12 -22.49
N HIS A 481 -8.31 10.17 -23.34
CA HIS A 481 -7.58 8.97 -22.92
C HIS A 481 -6.24 9.32 -22.27
N ARG A 482 -5.43 10.21 -22.88
CA ARG A 482 -4.15 10.65 -22.30
C ARG A 482 -4.28 11.27 -20.91
N MET A 483 -5.41 11.90 -20.60
CA MET A 483 -5.67 12.46 -19.26
C MET A 483 -6.11 11.42 -18.24
N SER A 484 -6.59 10.26 -18.71
CA SER A 484 -7.05 9.15 -17.86
C SER A 484 -6.02 8.04 -17.66
N ILE A 485 -4.93 8.00 -18.44
CA ILE A 485 -3.90 6.95 -18.32
C ILE A 485 -3.37 6.85 -16.89
N GLY A 486 -3.58 5.69 -16.28
CA GLY A 486 -3.12 5.36 -14.93
C GLY A 486 -4.03 4.33 -14.27
N THR A 487 -3.55 3.70 -13.20
CA THR A 487 -4.32 2.68 -12.47
C THR A 487 -4.61 3.07 -11.02
N ILE A 488 -4.09 4.22 -10.57
CA ILE A 488 -4.35 4.69 -9.20
C ILE A 488 -5.75 5.28 -9.15
N VAL A 489 -6.61 4.64 -8.37
CA VAL A 489 -7.94 5.15 -8.02
C VAL A 489 -7.98 5.65 -6.59
N SER A 490 -8.12 6.97 -6.43
CA SER A 490 -8.28 7.60 -5.12
C SER A 490 -9.71 8.10 -4.95
N ASP A 491 -10.18 8.05 -3.70
CA ASP A 491 -11.37 8.77 -3.27
C ASP A 491 -11.23 10.25 -3.60
N ALA A 492 -12.38 10.88 -3.82
CA ALA A 492 -12.41 12.29 -4.14
C ALA A 492 -11.91 13.14 -2.98
N SER A 493 -11.01 14.06 -3.32
CA SER A 493 -10.42 14.99 -2.37
C SER A 493 -10.77 16.44 -2.72
N ILE A 494 -11.09 17.24 -1.71
CA ILE A 494 -11.26 18.69 -1.80
C ILE A 494 -9.96 19.37 -1.35
N GLN A 495 -9.53 20.40 -2.09
CA GLN A 495 -8.38 21.22 -1.72
C GLN A 495 -8.70 22.10 -0.52
N LEU A 496 -7.78 22.23 0.43
CA LEU A 496 -7.89 23.13 1.57
C LEU A 496 -7.02 24.36 1.36
N LYS A 497 -7.63 25.55 1.46
CA LYS A 497 -6.93 26.84 1.36
C LYS A 497 -7.34 27.78 2.47
N PHE A 498 -6.41 28.60 2.94
CA PHE A 498 -6.79 29.71 3.82
C PHE A 498 -7.72 30.67 3.08
N TRP A 499 -8.67 31.24 3.82
CA TRP A 499 -9.47 32.34 3.35
C TRP A 499 -8.66 33.63 3.34
N SER A 500 -8.65 34.30 2.19
CA SER A 500 -8.13 35.66 2.01
C SER A 500 -9.10 36.40 1.09
N LYS A 501 -9.21 37.73 1.22
CA LYS A 501 -10.02 38.54 0.29
C LYS A 501 -9.52 38.27 -1.14
N GLY A 502 -10.42 37.79 -2.01
CA GLY A 502 -10.09 37.40 -3.39
C GLY A 502 -9.62 35.95 -3.60
N GLY A 503 -9.68 35.06 -2.60
CA GLY A 503 -9.45 33.62 -2.77
C GLY A 503 -7.98 33.17 -2.92
N GLY A 504 -7.02 34.09 -2.84
CA GLY A 504 -5.58 33.83 -3.01
C GLY A 504 -4.85 33.25 -1.80
N GLY A 505 -5.55 32.66 -0.82
CA GLY A 505 -4.90 32.16 0.39
C GLY A 505 -4.03 30.92 0.16
N LYS A 506 -3.05 30.73 1.04
CA LYS A 506 -2.08 29.61 0.96
C LYS A 506 -2.79 28.25 0.99
N THR A 507 -2.34 27.33 0.14
CA THR A 507 -2.83 25.94 0.08
C THR A 507 -2.23 25.12 1.22
N LEU A 508 -3.09 24.43 1.96
CA LEU A 508 -2.74 23.58 3.10
C LEU A 508 -2.55 22.12 2.69
N GLY A 509 -3.34 21.64 1.74
CA GLY A 509 -3.37 20.23 1.34
C GLY A 509 -4.75 19.82 0.84
N SER A 510 -5.13 18.55 1.04
CA SER A 510 -6.43 18.03 0.61
C SER A 510 -7.02 17.01 1.60
N VAL A 511 -8.35 17.03 1.74
CA VAL A 511 -9.15 16.11 2.57
C VAL A 511 -10.19 15.39 1.73
N GLU A 512 -10.74 14.27 2.23
CA GLU A 512 -11.83 13.57 1.54
C GLU A 512 -13.08 14.47 1.42
N GLU A 513 -13.70 14.46 0.24
CA GLU A 513 -14.92 15.23 -0.03
C GLU A 513 -16.05 14.86 0.94
N GLY A 514 -16.22 13.56 1.21
CA GLY A 514 -17.26 13.07 2.13
C GLY A 514 -17.09 13.57 3.56
N PHE A 515 -15.87 13.92 3.99
CA PHE A 515 -15.64 14.56 5.28
C PHE A 515 -16.13 16.01 5.28
N ILE A 516 -15.72 16.80 4.28
CA ILE A 516 -16.13 18.20 4.14
C ILE A 516 -17.65 18.32 3.95
N ALA A 517 -18.26 17.40 3.21
CA ALA A 517 -19.71 17.41 2.96
C ALA A 517 -20.56 17.24 4.24
N ARG A 518 -19.97 16.71 5.33
CA ARG A 518 -20.64 16.56 6.63
C ARG A 518 -20.51 17.79 7.52
N LEU A 519 -19.63 18.73 7.17
CA LEU A 519 -19.37 19.95 7.93
C LEU A 519 -20.23 21.10 7.41
N LYS A 520 -20.64 21.98 8.33
CA LYS A 520 -21.28 23.27 8.02
C LYS A 520 -20.25 24.40 8.12
N PRO A 521 -20.43 25.51 7.39
CA PRO A 521 -19.70 26.75 7.67
C PRO A 521 -19.77 27.10 9.16
N GLY A 522 -18.63 27.36 9.79
CA GLY A 522 -18.47 27.56 11.23
C GLY A 522 -17.95 26.33 11.99
N ASP A 523 -18.02 25.13 11.42
CA ASP A 523 -17.53 23.92 12.08
C ASP A 523 -16.00 23.86 12.12
N GLY A 524 -15.47 23.44 13.27
CA GLY A 524 -14.04 23.28 13.52
C GLY A 524 -13.52 21.87 13.20
N PHE A 525 -12.32 21.77 12.61
CA PHE A 525 -11.63 20.50 12.39
C PHE A 525 -10.10 20.61 12.47
N LEU A 526 -9.44 19.49 12.76
CA LEU A 526 -7.97 19.42 12.84
C LEU A 526 -7.38 19.04 11.48
N PHE A 527 -6.40 19.81 11.01
CA PHE A 527 -5.62 19.50 9.81
C PHE A 527 -4.26 20.21 9.81
N ALA A 528 -3.22 19.51 9.38
CA ALA A 528 -1.83 19.98 9.34
C ALA A 528 -1.35 20.53 10.70
N GLY A 529 -1.73 19.87 11.79
CA GLY A 529 -1.44 20.27 13.16
C GLY A 529 -2.08 21.58 13.58
N ARG A 530 -3.18 21.98 12.93
CA ARG A 530 -3.87 23.25 13.17
C ARG A 530 -5.37 23.03 13.31
N LEU A 531 -5.95 23.77 14.25
CA LEU A 531 -7.39 23.87 14.37
C LEU A 531 -7.92 24.88 13.32
N LEU A 532 -8.74 24.38 12.41
CA LEU A 532 -9.31 25.13 11.29
C LEU A 532 -10.82 25.23 11.42
N GLU A 533 -11.41 26.31 10.92
CA GLU A 533 -12.85 26.51 10.80
C GLU A 533 -13.23 26.56 9.32
N LEU A 534 -14.25 25.80 8.92
CA LEU A 534 -14.76 25.84 7.55
C LEU A 534 -15.52 27.16 7.32
N ILE A 535 -15.13 27.93 6.30
CA ILE A 535 -15.84 29.16 5.92
C ILE A 535 -16.83 28.88 4.81
N ARG A 536 -16.36 28.26 3.72
CA ARG A 536 -17.19 27.90 2.57
C ARG A 536 -16.50 26.87 1.69
N VAL A 537 -17.28 26.23 0.83
CA VAL A 537 -16.78 25.31 -0.21
C VAL A 537 -17.17 25.87 -1.57
N GLU A 538 -16.21 26.01 -2.48
CA GLU A 538 -16.42 26.54 -3.82
C GLU A 538 -15.38 25.94 -4.78
N ASN A 539 -15.79 25.50 -5.97
CA ASN A 539 -14.89 24.94 -7.00
C ASN A 539 -13.93 23.86 -6.49
N MET A 540 -14.46 22.84 -5.78
CA MET A 540 -13.67 21.75 -5.15
C MET A 540 -12.57 22.24 -4.20
N THR A 541 -12.75 23.45 -3.65
CA THR A 541 -11.86 24.07 -2.66
C THR A 541 -12.68 24.42 -1.42
N ALA A 542 -12.27 23.91 -0.26
CA ALA A 542 -12.76 24.32 1.03
C ALA A 542 -11.86 25.43 1.58
N TYR A 543 -12.45 26.61 1.78
CA TYR A 543 -11.80 27.76 2.36
C TYR A 543 -11.94 27.74 3.88
N VAL A 544 -10.83 27.94 4.57
CA VAL A 544 -10.76 27.81 6.03
C VAL A 544 -10.05 29.00 6.68
N ARG A 545 -10.32 29.24 7.95
CA ARG A 545 -9.53 30.14 8.81
C ARG A 545 -9.02 29.39 10.04
N ARG A 546 -8.09 30.00 10.79
CA ARG A 546 -7.73 29.46 12.11
C ARG A 546 -8.93 29.56 13.03
N SER A 547 -9.23 28.48 13.73
CA SER A 547 -10.31 28.43 14.70
C SER A 547 -9.79 28.64 16.12
N THR A 548 -10.64 29.12 17.01
CA THR A 548 -10.44 29.16 18.47
C THR A 548 -11.33 28.16 19.22
N VAL A 549 -12.12 27.35 18.50
CA VAL A 549 -13.13 26.45 19.05
C VAL A 549 -12.49 25.21 19.68
N LYS A 550 -12.72 24.96 20.97
CA LYS A 550 -12.07 23.84 21.70
C LYS A 550 -12.45 22.42 21.22
N ARG A 551 -13.45 22.27 20.35
CA ARG A 551 -13.88 20.97 19.80
C ARG A 551 -13.69 20.95 18.28
N ALA A 552 -12.88 20.00 17.80
CA ALA A 552 -12.67 19.78 16.38
C ALA A 552 -13.02 18.35 15.99
N ALA A 553 -13.68 18.20 14.83
CA ALA A 553 -13.69 16.92 14.14
C ALA A 553 -12.29 16.61 13.61
N VAL A 554 -11.85 15.35 13.69
CA VAL A 554 -10.67 14.89 12.96
C VAL A 554 -11.18 14.14 11.73
N PRO A 555 -10.72 14.46 10.51
CA PRO A 555 -11.14 13.72 9.34
C PRO A 555 -10.81 12.23 9.53
N ARG A 556 -11.78 11.35 9.31
CA ARG A 556 -11.58 9.90 9.30
C ARG A 556 -11.56 9.45 7.85
N TRP A 557 -10.39 9.00 7.39
CA TRP A 557 -10.20 8.43 6.06
C TRP A 557 -10.48 6.93 6.13
N ASN A 558 -11.31 6.42 5.23
CA ASN A 558 -11.65 4.99 5.20
C ASN A 558 -10.51 4.16 4.58
N GLY A 559 -9.76 4.71 3.63
CA GLY A 559 -8.76 4.00 2.82
C GLY A 559 -7.40 3.72 3.49
N GLY A 560 -7.35 3.39 4.78
CA GLY A 560 -6.07 3.34 5.52
C GLY A 560 -5.86 2.23 6.54
N ARG A 561 -6.81 1.31 6.74
CA ARG A 561 -6.64 0.21 7.71
C ARG A 561 -6.14 -1.04 7.01
N MET A 562 -4.87 -1.35 7.20
CA MET A 562 -4.27 -2.61 6.73
C MET A 562 -4.62 -3.74 7.70
N PRO A 563 -5.04 -4.93 7.21
CA PRO A 563 -5.25 -6.09 8.06
C PRO A 563 -3.91 -6.65 8.57
N LEU A 564 -3.97 -7.42 9.66
CA LEU A 564 -2.86 -8.23 10.14
C LEU A 564 -2.43 -9.24 9.06
N SER A 565 -1.13 -9.37 8.80
CA SER A 565 -0.60 -10.34 7.84
C SER A 565 -0.65 -11.77 8.35
N ASN A 566 -0.65 -12.76 7.43
CA ASN A 566 -0.61 -14.18 7.79
C ASN A 566 0.61 -14.56 8.63
N GLU A 567 1.79 -14.08 8.24
CA GLU A 567 3.03 -14.39 8.95
C GLU A 567 3.01 -13.87 10.38
N LEU A 568 2.55 -12.63 10.58
CA LEU A 568 2.44 -12.05 11.91
C LEU A 568 1.34 -12.73 12.74
N ALA A 569 0.20 -13.05 12.13
CA ALA A 569 -0.90 -13.71 12.82
C ALA A 569 -0.53 -15.12 13.32
N ARG A 570 0.16 -15.93 12.49
CA ARG A 570 0.70 -17.23 12.91
C ARG A 570 1.71 -17.09 14.04
N ALA A 571 2.61 -16.12 13.97
CA ALA A 571 3.56 -15.86 15.05
C ALA A 571 2.88 -15.43 16.36
N VAL A 572 1.76 -14.68 16.28
CA VAL A 572 0.93 -14.34 17.45
C VAL A 572 0.31 -15.59 18.07
N VAL A 573 -0.27 -16.48 17.26
CA VAL A 573 -0.86 -17.74 17.76
C VAL A 573 0.22 -18.63 18.40
N ALA A 574 1.41 -18.73 17.82
CA ALA A 574 2.53 -19.47 18.43
C ALA A 574 2.90 -18.93 19.84
N ARG A 575 2.85 -17.60 20.02
CA ARG A 575 3.07 -16.97 21.34
C ARG A 575 1.95 -17.26 22.33
N PHE A 576 0.70 -17.30 21.89
CA PHE A 576 -0.41 -17.76 22.74
C PHE A 576 -0.30 -19.24 23.09
N SER A 577 0.11 -20.09 22.13
CA SER A 577 0.35 -21.52 22.34
C SER A 577 1.41 -21.75 23.42
N SER A 578 2.54 -21.04 23.32
CA SER A 578 3.60 -21.09 24.34
C SER A 578 3.10 -20.61 25.71
N ALA A 579 2.28 -19.56 25.74
CA ALA A 579 1.71 -19.05 26.99
C ALA A 579 0.70 -20.03 27.62
N ALA A 580 -0.05 -20.77 26.80
CA ALA A 580 -0.96 -21.82 27.26
C ALA A 580 -0.22 -22.96 28.00
N GLU A 581 1.03 -23.22 27.60
CA GLU A 581 1.97 -24.15 28.25
C GLU A 581 2.71 -23.53 29.45
N GLY A 582 2.39 -22.29 29.84
CA GLY A 582 3.02 -21.59 30.96
C GLY A 582 4.34 -20.88 30.63
N THR A 583 4.70 -20.77 29.35
CA THR A 583 5.97 -20.20 28.90
C THR A 583 5.80 -18.75 28.41
N PHE A 584 6.37 -17.80 29.17
CA PHE A 584 6.31 -16.36 28.87
C PHE A 584 7.70 -15.78 28.52
N VAL A 585 8.17 -16.06 27.30
CA VAL A 585 9.49 -15.60 26.82
C VAL A 585 9.44 -14.14 26.39
N GLY A 586 10.38 -13.34 26.87
CA GLY A 586 10.53 -11.91 26.53
C GLY A 586 9.82 -10.96 27.50
N PRO A 587 10.23 -9.68 27.53
CA PRO A 587 9.65 -8.69 28.43
C PRO A 587 8.15 -8.44 28.17
N GLU A 588 7.70 -8.48 26.92
CA GLU A 588 6.32 -8.27 26.51
C GLU A 588 5.39 -9.34 27.07
N MET A 589 5.75 -10.62 26.90
CA MET A 589 4.95 -11.75 27.38
C MET A 589 4.93 -11.81 28.91
N LYS A 590 6.04 -11.47 29.57
CA LYS A 590 6.09 -11.36 31.04
C LYS A 590 5.16 -10.26 31.56
N ALA A 591 5.15 -9.09 30.91
CA ALA A 591 4.24 -8.01 31.26
C ALA A 591 2.77 -8.41 31.06
N LEU A 592 2.47 -9.15 29.99
CA LEU A 592 1.11 -9.61 29.67
C LEU A 592 0.58 -10.76 30.53
N ARG A 593 1.43 -11.42 31.31
CA ARG A 593 1.06 -12.59 32.12
C ARG A 593 -0.24 -12.42 32.92
N PRO A 594 -0.51 -11.30 33.64
CA PRO A 594 -1.75 -11.13 34.40
C PRO A 594 -3.01 -11.13 33.53
N LEU A 595 -2.94 -10.63 32.30
CA LEU A 595 -4.05 -10.68 31.35
C LEU A 595 -4.29 -12.11 30.87
N LEU A 596 -3.20 -12.78 30.45
CA LEU A 596 -3.25 -14.13 29.89
C LEU A 596 -3.72 -15.17 30.91
N GLU A 597 -3.32 -15.02 32.17
CA GLU A 597 -3.81 -15.87 33.27
C GLU A 597 -5.31 -15.69 33.53
N VAL A 598 -5.85 -14.47 33.41
CA VAL A 598 -7.30 -14.24 33.53
C VAL A 598 -8.04 -14.86 32.35
N GLN A 599 -7.53 -14.71 31.14
CA GLN A 599 -8.09 -15.34 29.94
C GLN A 599 -8.15 -16.87 30.09
N GLN A 600 -7.04 -17.49 30.52
CA GLN A 600 -6.96 -18.94 30.71
C GLN A 600 -7.78 -19.46 31.90
N ARG A 601 -8.09 -18.60 32.89
CA ARG A 601 -8.95 -18.97 34.02
C ARG A 601 -10.43 -18.95 33.67
N TRP A 602 -10.85 -17.99 32.86
CA TRP A 602 -12.25 -17.80 32.48
C TRP A 602 -12.66 -18.58 31.23
N SER A 603 -11.69 -19.02 30.43
CA SER A 603 -11.85 -19.65 29.10
C SER A 603 -10.57 -20.44 28.76
N GLY A 604 -10.16 -20.47 27.49
CA GLY A 604 -8.88 -20.95 27.00
C GLY A 604 -8.02 -19.86 26.35
N LEU A 605 -6.84 -20.26 25.86
CA LEU A 605 -6.01 -19.47 24.97
C LEU A 605 -6.04 -20.10 23.56
N PRO A 606 -6.02 -19.31 22.48
CA PRO A 606 -5.88 -19.84 21.13
C PRO A 606 -4.51 -20.52 21.00
N THR A 607 -4.46 -21.68 20.34
CA THR A 607 -3.20 -22.43 20.15
C THR A 607 -3.03 -22.82 18.69
N GLU A 608 -1.85 -23.30 18.32
CA GLU A 608 -1.61 -23.81 16.96
C GLU A 608 -2.43 -25.08 16.65
N ASN A 609 -2.97 -25.74 17.67
CA ASN A 609 -3.71 -27.00 17.55
C ASN A 609 -5.20 -26.87 17.94
N SER A 610 -5.66 -25.68 18.34
CA SER A 610 -7.04 -25.48 18.77
C SER A 610 -7.63 -24.14 18.37
N LEU A 611 -8.86 -24.18 17.86
CA LEU A 611 -9.68 -23.00 17.60
C LEU A 611 -10.46 -22.65 18.86
N LEU A 612 -10.06 -21.55 19.52
CA LEU A 612 -10.78 -21.03 20.67
C LEU A 612 -12.13 -20.43 20.26
N ALA A 613 -13.19 -20.87 20.93
CA ALA A 613 -14.52 -20.33 20.81
C ALA A 613 -15.11 -20.06 22.21
N GLU A 614 -15.87 -18.97 22.36
CA GLU A 614 -16.48 -18.59 23.63
C GLU A 614 -17.96 -18.28 23.44
N ALA A 615 -18.82 -18.91 24.23
CA ALA A 615 -20.27 -18.68 24.20
C ALA A 615 -20.69 -17.91 25.47
N LEU A 616 -21.37 -16.78 25.28
CA LEU A 616 -21.85 -15.92 26.37
C LEU A 616 -23.35 -15.66 26.22
N LYS A 617 -24.11 -15.82 27.32
CA LYS A 617 -25.45 -15.25 27.44
C LYS A 617 -25.39 -13.92 28.16
N SER A 618 -25.84 -12.85 27.51
CA SER A 618 -25.94 -11.50 28.08
C SER A 618 -27.39 -11.00 28.08
N ARG A 619 -27.60 -9.75 28.51
CA ARG A 619 -28.91 -9.07 28.38
C ARG A 619 -29.28 -8.75 26.93
N GLU A 620 -28.29 -8.65 26.04
CA GLU A 620 -28.49 -8.35 24.62
C GLU A 620 -28.79 -9.61 23.79
N GLY A 621 -28.49 -10.79 24.32
CA GLY A 621 -28.74 -12.07 23.65
C GLY A 621 -27.63 -13.08 23.89
N TRP A 622 -27.37 -13.88 22.86
CA TRP A 622 -26.42 -14.99 22.83
C TRP A 622 -25.28 -14.65 21.90
N HIS A 623 -24.07 -14.66 22.44
CA HIS A 623 -22.85 -14.30 21.73
C HIS A 623 -22.03 -15.55 21.47
N LEU A 624 -21.45 -15.64 20.28
CA LEU A 624 -20.28 -16.46 20.00
C LEU A 624 -19.11 -15.53 19.70
N PHE A 625 -18.00 -15.72 20.40
CA PHE A 625 -16.71 -15.18 20.01
C PHE A 625 -15.86 -16.31 19.42
N LEU A 626 -15.20 -16.03 18.29
CA LEU A 626 -14.33 -16.98 17.61
C LEU A 626 -13.00 -16.29 17.30
N TYR A 627 -11.87 -16.98 17.50
CA TYR A 627 -10.53 -16.39 17.34
C TYR A 627 -9.64 -17.11 16.31
N PRO A 628 -9.90 -16.95 15.00
CA PRO A 628 -9.11 -17.57 13.94
C PRO A 628 -7.74 -16.91 13.68
N PHE A 629 -7.54 -15.65 14.08
CA PHE A 629 -6.35 -14.86 13.73
C PHE A 629 -6.08 -14.78 12.22
N ALA A 630 -7.09 -14.47 11.42
CA ALA A 630 -7.00 -14.30 9.97
C ALA A 630 -7.06 -12.82 9.51
N GLY A 631 -7.08 -11.88 10.46
CA GLY A 631 -7.20 -10.45 10.17
C GLY A 631 -8.61 -10.00 9.81
N ARG A 632 -8.86 -8.69 9.94
CA ARG A 632 -10.22 -8.12 9.94
C ARG A 632 -11.07 -8.47 8.72
N GLN A 633 -10.50 -8.45 7.50
CA GLN A 633 -11.27 -8.70 6.28
C GLN A 633 -11.75 -10.15 6.17
N VAL A 634 -10.86 -11.10 6.49
CA VAL A 634 -11.23 -12.52 6.52
C VAL A 634 -12.23 -12.79 7.63
N HIS A 635 -12.08 -12.15 8.80
CA HIS A 635 -13.07 -12.28 9.88
C HIS A 635 -14.45 -11.76 9.49
N LEU A 636 -14.53 -10.68 8.71
CA LEU A 636 -15.81 -10.17 8.19
C LEU A 636 -16.44 -11.18 7.24
N GLY A 637 -15.68 -11.68 6.26
CA GLY A 637 -16.14 -12.72 5.34
C GLY A 637 -16.57 -13.99 6.06
N LEU A 638 -15.77 -14.45 7.03
CA LEU A 638 -16.08 -15.62 7.85
C LEU A 638 -17.33 -15.41 8.70
N ALA A 639 -17.46 -14.28 9.40
CA ALA A 639 -18.64 -14.01 10.23
C ALA A 639 -19.92 -13.97 9.39
N SER A 640 -19.90 -13.30 8.24
CA SER A 640 -21.03 -13.26 7.32
C SER A 640 -21.37 -14.65 6.77
N LEU A 641 -20.37 -15.43 6.36
CA LEU A 641 -20.53 -16.80 5.89
C LEU A 641 -21.20 -17.69 6.96
N LEU A 642 -20.67 -17.70 8.19
CA LEU A 642 -21.21 -18.49 9.29
C LEU A 642 -22.64 -18.07 9.63
N ALA A 643 -22.90 -16.77 9.69
CA ALA A 643 -24.24 -16.23 9.94
C ALA A 643 -25.25 -16.68 8.88
N TRP A 644 -24.87 -16.64 7.59
CA TRP A 644 -25.71 -17.09 6.49
C TRP A 644 -25.94 -18.60 6.52
N ARG A 645 -24.90 -19.41 6.71
CA ARG A 645 -25.04 -20.88 6.76
C ARG A 645 -25.94 -21.34 7.90
N ILE A 646 -25.87 -20.67 9.05
CA ILE A 646 -26.74 -20.98 10.19
C ILE A 646 -28.16 -20.52 9.93
N SER A 647 -28.36 -19.39 9.25
CA SER A 647 -29.71 -18.93 8.88
C SER A 647 -30.42 -19.88 7.92
N GLN A 648 -29.68 -20.72 7.19
CA GLN A 648 -30.25 -21.82 6.39
C GLN A 648 -30.68 -23.03 7.24
N ARG A 649 -30.09 -23.22 8.44
CA ARG A 649 -30.41 -24.33 9.35
C ARG A 649 -31.49 -23.95 10.37
N GLN A 650 -31.56 -22.68 10.76
CA GLN A 650 -32.55 -22.15 11.70
C GLN A 650 -32.88 -20.67 11.42
N ALA A 651 -34.09 -20.23 11.74
CA ALA A 651 -34.46 -18.82 11.63
C ALA A 651 -33.76 -17.99 12.72
N VAL A 652 -32.71 -17.26 12.32
CA VAL A 652 -31.89 -16.46 13.23
C VAL A 652 -31.37 -15.19 12.55
N THR A 653 -31.12 -14.14 13.33
CA THR A 653 -30.49 -12.91 12.87
C THR A 653 -29.27 -12.61 13.71
N PHE A 654 -28.17 -12.29 13.06
CA PHE A 654 -26.91 -11.98 13.71
C PHE A 654 -26.53 -10.51 13.56
N SER A 655 -26.06 -9.91 14.66
CA SER A 655 -25.18 -8.75 14.62
C SER A 655 -23.74 -9.23 14.59
N ILE A 656 -22.93 -8.67 13.70
CA ILE A 656 -21.54 -9.06 13.48
C ILE A 656 -20.61 -7.95 13.99
N ALA A 657 -19.56 -8.32 14.73
CA ALA A 657 -18.43 -7.44 14.99
C ALA A 657 -17.12 -8.19 14.77
N VAL A 658 -16.08 -7.50 14.29
CA VAL A 658 -14.79 -8.10 13.95
C VAL A 658 -13.62 -7.22 14.34
N ASN A 659 -12.49 -7.82 14.71
CA ASN A 659 -11.22 -7.13 14.87
C ASN A 659 -10.09 -7.92 14.17
N ASP A 660 -8.83 -7.62 14.46
CA ASP A 660 -7.70 -8.32 13.83
C ASP A 660 -7.46 -9.75 14.36
N TYR A 661 -8.05 -10.11 15.50
CA TYR A 661 -7.85 -11.41 16.18
C TYR A 661 -9.04 -12.36 16.05
N GLY A 662 -10.26 -11.83 15.98
CA GLY A 662 -11.47 -12.65 15.92
C GLY A 662 -12.73 -11.92 15.47
N LEU A 663 -13.85 -12.59 15.70
CA LEU A 663 -15.20 -12.17 15.35
C LEU A 663 -16.21 -12.46 16.48
N GLU A 664 -17.29 -11.69 16.51
CA GLU A 664 -18.46 -11.87 17.37
C GLU A 664 -19.71 -12.07 16.49
N LEU A 665 -20.50 -13.10 16.80
CA LEU A 665 -21.86 -13.29 16.31
C LEU A 665 -22.83 -13.16 17.48
N LEU A 666 -23.66 -12.11 17.48
CA LEU A 666 -24.70 -11.88 18.49
C LEU A 666 -26.08 -12.14 17.91
N SER A 667 -26.84 -13.02 18.54
CA SER A 667 -28.24 -13.31 18.21
C SER A 667 -29.16 -13.05 19.41
N ALA A 668 -30.37 -12.56 19.16
CA ALA A 668 -31.41 -12.48 20.20
C ALA A 668 -31.97 -13.86 20.58
N THR A 669 -32.00 -14.79 19.61
CA THR A 669 -32.42 -16.18 19.79
C THR A 669 -31.25 -17.09 20.16
N TYR A 670 -31.54 -18.11 20.97
CA TYR A 670 -30.54 -19.11 21.37
C TYR A 670 -30.00 -19.86 20.15
N VAL A 671 -28.70 -20.08 20.13
CA VAL A 671 -28.00 -20.87 19.11
C VAL A 671 -27.13 -21.89 19.84
N ASN A 672 -27.34 -23.18 19.56
CA ASN A 672 -26.56 -24.26 20.16
C ASN A 672 -25.21 -24.42 19.44
N TRP A 673 -24.22 -23.61 19.82
CA TRP A 673 -22.93 -23.58 19.15
C TRP A 673 -22.14 -24.89 19.24
N SER A 674 -22.33 -25.71 20.27
CA SER A 674 -21.69 -27.03 20.34
C SER A 674 -22.19 -28.02 19.29
N GLU A 675 -23.41 -27.83 18.77
CA GLU A 675 -23.95 -28.65 17.68
C GLU A 675 -23.67 -28.02 16.31
N HIS A 676 -23.69 -26.69 16.22
CA HIS A 676 -23.53 -25.99 14.94
C HIS A 676 -22.09 -25.79 14.49
N LEU A 677 -21.12 -25.69 15.41
CA LEU A 677 -19.69 -25.60 15.07
C LEU A 677 -19.15 -26.97 14.66
N ASP A 678 -19.62 -27.45 13.52
CA ASP A 678 -19.23 -28.70 12.88
C ASP A 678 -18.34 -28.46 11.65
N PRO A 679 -17.64 -29.50 11.15
CA PRO A 679 -16.84 -29.38 9.94
C PRO A 679 -17.60 -28.94 8.68
N ALA A 680 -18.91 -29.21 8.62
CA ALA A 680 -19.73 -28.79 7.48
C ALA A 680 -19.96 -27.28 7.47
N LEU A 681 -20.10 -26.65 8.64
CA LEU A 681 -20.24 -25.20 8.77
C LEU A 681 -18.96 -24.48 8.33
N LEU A 682 -17.79 -25.10 8.54
CA LEU A 682 -16.48 -24.57 8.17
C LEU A 682 -15.95 -25.10 6.84
N SER A 683 -16.76 -25.82 6.06
CA SER A 683 -16.33 -26.37 4.79
C SER A 683 -16.06 -25.28 3.74
N ALA A 684 -15.07 -25.50 2.88
CA ALA A 684 -14.86 -24.67 1.69
C ALA A 684 -15.85 -25.02 0.55
N ASP A 685 -16.68 -26.04 0.71
CA ASP A 685 -17.71 -26.40 -0.27
C ASP A 685 -18.69 -25.25 -0.48
N ASN A 686 -19.02 -24.95 -1.75
CA ASN A 686 -19.90 -23.85 -2.16
C ASN A 686 -19.51 -22.46 -1.61
N LEU A 687 -18.26 -22.27 -1.15
CA LEU A 687 -17.81 -21.05 -0.47
C LEU A 687 -18.16 -19.76 -1.22
N LEU A 688 -17.90 -19.73 -2.54
CA LEU A 688 -18.14 -18.54 -3.34
C LEU A 688 -19.64 -18.16 -3.40
N ALA A 689 -20.52 -19.15 -3.58
CA ALA A 689 -21.96 -18.91 -3.62
C ALA A 689 -22.47 -18.39 -2.26
N ASP A 690 -22.04 -19.02 -1.17
CA ASP A 690 -22.45 -18.67 0.18
C ASP A 690 -21.94 -17.27 0.58
N VAL A 691 -20.69 -16.94 0.25
CA VAL A 691 -20.10 -15.62 0.54
C VAL A 691 -20.85 -14.52 -0.21
N LEU A 692 -21.13 -14.70 -1.50
CA LEU A 692 -21.89 -13.75 -2.29
C LEU A 692 -23.32 -13.57 -1.78
N ALA A 693 -23.95 -14.63 -1.27
CA ALA A 693 -25.29 -14.56 -0.67
C ALA A 693 -25.29 -13.93 0.73
N SER A 694 -24.20 -14.08 1.49
CA SER A 694 -24.08 -13.57 2.86
C SER A 694 -23.80 -12.07 2.96
N LEU A 695 -23.28 -11.46 1.90
CA LEU A 695 -22.89 -10.06 1.84
C LEU A 695 -23.77 -9.30 0.84
N ASN A 696 -23.84 -7.97 0.95
CA ASN A 696 -24.42 -7.14 -0.10
C ASN A 696 -23.46 -7.05 -1.31
N ALA A 697 -23.25 -8.18 -1.99
CA ALA A 697 -22.29 -8.34 -3.07
C ALA A 697 -22.50 -7.33 -4.19
N GLY A 698 -23.77 -6.94 -4.44
CA GLY A 698 -24.11 -5.91 -5.43
C GLY A 698 -23.49 -4.53 -5.11
N GLU A 699 -23.52 -4.09 -3.84
CA GLU A 699 -22.95 -2.80 -3.45
C GLU A 699 -21.42 -2.82 -3.48
N LEU A 700 -20.80 -3.91 -3.02
CA LEU A 700 -19.35 -4.09 -3.06
C LEU A 700 -18.84 -4.15 -4.51
N ALA A 701 -19.51 -4.92 -5.37
CA ALA A 701 -19.21 -5.01 -6.80
C ALA A 701 -19.36 -3.65 -7.47
N LEU A 702 -20.44 -2.91 -7.17
CA LEU A 702 -20.61 -1.55 -7.68
C LEU A 702 -19.48 -0.62 -7.22
N ARG A 703 -19.03 -0.71 -5.96
CA ARG A 703 -17.91 0.10 -5.47
C ARG A 703 -16.64 -0.20 -6.26
N ARG A 704 -16.30 -1.48 -6.47
CA ARG A 704 -15.11 -1.89 -7.23
C ARG A 704 -15.23 -1.58 -8.71
N PHE A 705 -16.42 -1.75 -9.28
CA PHE A 705 -16.70 -1.41 -10.66
C PHE A 705 -16.47 0.08 -10.96
N ARG A 706 -16.67 1.00 -10.00
CA ARG A 706 -16.33 2.43 -10.18
C ARG A 706 -14.85 2.65 -10.49
N GLU A 707 -13.96 1.85 -9.89
CA GLU A 707 -12.53 1.93 -10.13
C GLU A 707 -12.19 1.35 -11.51
N ILE A 708 -12.71 0.15 -11.80
CA ILE A 708 -12.58 -0.55 -13.08
C ILE A 708 -13.08 0.31 -14.23
N ALA A 709 -14.27 0.91 -14.13
CA ALA A 709 -14.85 1.78 -15.14
C ALA A 709 -13.99 3.01 -15.43
N ARG A 710 -13.28 3.52 -14.42
CA ARG A 710 -12.38 4.66 -14.59
C ARG A 710 -11.09 4.26 -15.30
N ILE A 711 -10.47 3.15 -14.89
CA ILE A 711 -9.26 2.61 -15.52
C ILE A 711 -9.55 2.18 -16.96
N ALA A 712 -10.67 1.47 -17.18
CA ALA A 712 -11.13 1.02 -18.48
C ALA A 712 -11.55 2.17 -19.41
N GLY A 713 -11.58 3.42 -18.94
CA GLY A 713 -11.89 4.61 -19.75
C GLY A 713 -13.37 4.83 -20.07
N LEU A 714 -14.29 4.18 -19.34
CA LEU A 714 -15.75 4.41 -19.46
C LEU A 714 -16.14 5.76 -18.86
N VAL A 715 -15.47 6.19 -17.79
CA VAL A 715 -15.81 7.42 -17.08
C VAL A 715 -14.64 8.40 -17.10
N PHE A 716 -14.92 9.62 -17.56
CA PHE A 716 -13.96 10.71 -17.61
C PHE A 716 -14.21 11.73 -16.48
N ALA A 717 -13.18 12.02 -15.69
CA ALA A 717 -13.26 12.93 -14.55
C ALA A 717 -13.30 14.43 -14.91
N GLY A 718 -13.19 14.78 -16.19
CA GLY A 718 -13.25 16.18 -16.66
C GLY A 718 -11.89 16.76 -17.04
N TYR A 719 -11.92 17.95 -17.63
CA TYR A 719 -10.72 18.65 -18.11
C TYR A 719 -10.15 19.58 -17.03
N PRO A 720 -8.85 19.93 -17.09
CA PRO A 720 -8.31 20.99 -16.25
C PRO A 720 -9.13 22.28 -16.38
N GLY A 721 -9.57 22.85 -15.25
CA GLY A 721 -10.44 24.03 -15.21
C GLY A 721 -11.95 23.73 -15.33
N ALA A 722 -12.33 22.51 -15.69
CA ALA A 722 -13.72 22.04 -15.75
C ALA A 722 -13.83 20.56 -15.29
N PRO A 723 -13.49 20.25 -14.02
CA PRO A 723 -13.63 18.91 -13.49
C PRO A 723 -15.10 18.54 -13.29
N LYS A 724 -15.46 17.27 -13.50
CA LYS A 724 -16.76 16.76 -13.09
C LYS A 724 -16.76 16.52 -11.58
N SER A 725 -17.91 16.70 -10.93
CA SER A 725 -18.02 16.34 -9.52
C SER A 725 -17.95 14.83 -9.32
N THR A 726 -17.46 14.40 -8.18
CA THR A 726 -17.37 12.98 -7.83
C THR A 726 -18.73 12.32 -7.88
N ARG A 727 -19.78 13.02 -7.42
CA ARG A 727 -21.16 12.53 -7.50
C ARG A 727 -21.57 12.25 -8.95
N GLN A 728 -21.20 13.11 -9.90
CA GLN A 728 -21.46 12.87 -11.33
C GLN A 728 -20.66 11.67 -11.87
N VAL A 729 -19.38 11.55 -11.48
CA VAL A 729 -18.50 10.43 -11.89
C VAL A 729 -19.02 9.10 -11.33
N GLN A 730 -19.44 9.07 -10.06
CA GLN A 730 -20.03 7.90 -9.40
C GLN A 730 -21.38 7.53 -9.98
N ALA A 731 -22.25 8.52 -10.26
CA ALA A 731 -23.54 8.27 -10.91
C ALA A 731 -23.36 7.67 -12.31
N SER A 732 -22.40 8.18 -13.09
CA SER A 732 -22.07 7.64 -14.40
C SER A 732 -21.59 6.18 -14.31
N SER A 733 -20.72 5.89 -13.34
CA SER A 733 -20.22 4.53 -13.12
C SER A 733 -21.33 3.56 -12.69
N GLY A 734 -22.26 4.02 -11.84
CA GLY A 734 -23.42 3.24 -11.44
C GLY A 734 -24.39 2.97 -12.59
N LEU A 735 -24.58 3.93 -13.48
CA LEU A 735 -25.37 3.72 -14.70
C LEU A 735 -24.77 2.60 -15.57
N PHE A 736 -23.44 2.61 -15.81
CA PHE A 736 -22.79 1.54 -16.58
C PHE A 736 -22.93 0.18 -15.91
N PHE A 737 -22.81 0.13 -14.58
CA PHE A 737 -22.99 -1.11 -13.83
C PHE A 737 -24.39 -1.69 -14.05
N GLU A 738 -25.43 -0.88 -13.91
CA GLU A 738 -26.82 -1.32 -14.14
C GLU A 738 -27.08 -1.69 -15.60
N VAL A 739 -26.56 -0.90 -16.56
CA VAL A 739 -26.69 -1.20 -17.99
C VAL A 739 -26.05 -2.54 -18.35
N PHE A 740 -24.82 -2.78 -17.91
CA PHE A 740 -24.18 -4.08 -18.17
C PHE A 740 -24.92 -5.20 -17.44
N LYS A 741 -25.31 -5.01 -16.18
CA LYS A 741 -26.03 -6.04 -15.42
C LYS A 741 -27.35 -6.44 -16.10
N GLN A 742 -28.05 -5.48 -16.71
CA GLN A 742 -29.35 -5.70 -17.34
C GLN A 742 -29.25 -6.17 -18.80
N TYR A 743 -28.26 -5.68 -19.57
CA TYR A 743 -28.21 -5.84 -21.03
C TYR A 743 -26.94 -6.51 -21.56
N ASP A 744 -25.94 -6.78 -20.72
CA ASP A 744 -24.65 -7.43 -21.06
C ASP A 744 -24.06 -8.09 -19.80
N ALA A 745 -24.79 -9.05 -19.23
CA ALA A 745 -24.45 -9.65 -17.94
C ALA A 745 -23.13 -10.42 -17.97
N ASP A 746 -22.71 -10.89 -19.15
CA ASP A 746 -21.44 -11.58 -19.39
C ASP A 746 -20.27 -10.59 -19.63
N ASN A 747 -20.48 -9.29 -19.43
CA ASN A 747 -19.42 -8.30 -19.59
C ASN A 747 -18.23 -8.59 -18.67
N LEU A 748 -17.04 -8.74 -19.26
CA LEU A 748 -15.86 -9.14 -18.49
C LEU A 748 -15.38 -8.08 -17.46
N LEU A 749 -15.80 -6.82 -17.55
CA LEU A 749 -15.55 -5.83 -16.49
C LEU A 749 -16.44 -6.04 -15.26
N LEU A 750 -17.66 -6.56 -15.45
CA LEU A 750 -18.52 -6.97 -14.33
C LEU A 750 -17.96 -8.21 -13.64
N ALA A 751 -17.55 -9.22 -14.42
CA ALA A 751 -16.89 -10.41 -13.89
C ALA A 751 -15.62 -10.03 -13.12
N GLN A 752 -14.77 -9.15 -13.69
CA GLN A 752 -13.59 -8.61 -13.01
C GLN A 752 -13.96 -7.89 -11.70
N ALA A 753 -15.03 -7.09 -11.67
CA ALA A 753 -15.48 -6.42 -10.45
C ALA A 753 -15.86 -7.42 -9.35
N GLY A 754 -16.57 -8.50 -9.70
CA GLY A 754 -16.88 -9.59 -8.77
C GLY A 754 -15.62 -10.29 -8.25
N GLU A 755 -14.71 -10.66 -9.14
CA GLU A 755 -13.44 -11.31 -8.76
C GLU A 755 -12.56 -10.42 -7.88
N GLU A 756 -12.49 -9.12 -8.16
CA GLU A 756 -11.70 -8.17 -7.35
C GLU A 756 -12.33 -7.90 -5.99
N VAL A 757 -13.66 -7.90 -5.85
CA VAL A 757 -14.31 -7.88 -4.52
C VAL A 757 -13.90 -9.10 -3.71
N LEU A 758 -14.05 -10.29 -4.31
CA LEU A 758 -13.71 -11.54 -3.65
C LEU A 758 -12.23 -11.56 -3.25
N ARG A 759 -11.34 -11.05 -4.10
CA ARG A 759 -9.89 -11.07 -3.85
C ARG A 759 -9.39 -9.96 -2.92
N GLU A 760 -9.81 -8.71 -3.13
CA GLU A 760 -9.23 -7.55 -2.44
C GLU A 760 -10.00 -7.11 -1.20
N GLU A 761 -11.34 -7.22 -1.20
CA GLU A 761 -12.15 -6.85 -0.03
C GLU A 761 -12.31 -8.01 0.94
N LEU A 762 -12.49 -9.23 0.41
CA LEU A 762 -12.81 -10.41 1.22
C LEU A 762 -11.65 -11.40 1.37
N ASP A 763 -10.57 -11.19 0.63
CA ASP A 763 -9.39 -12.07 0.60
C ASP A 763 -9.79 -13.56 0.52
N ILE A 764 -10.62 -13.90 -0.48
CA ILE A 764 -11.31 -15.19 -0.60
C ILE A 764 -10.35 -16.39 -0.50
N ARG A 765 -9.13 -16.26 -1.04
CA ARG A 765 -8.10 -17.30 -0.93
C ARG A 765 -7.66 -17.48 0.52
N ARG A 766 -7.40 -16.38 1.22
CA ARG A 766 -7.06 -16.43 2.65
C ARG A 766 -8.25 -16.91 3.48
N LEU A 767 -9.48 -16.59 3.12
CA LEU A 767 -10.68 -17.15 3.76
C LEU A 767 -10.76 -18.67 3.56
N GLU A 768 -10.54 -19.17 2.34
CA GLU A 768 -10.47 -20.60 2.03
C GLU A 768 -9.35 -21.31 2.81
N GLU A 769 -8.14 -20.75 2.81
CA GLU A 769 -7.01 -21.24 3.61
C GLU A 769 -7.33 -21.22 5.11
N THR A 770 -8.01 -20.18 5.59
CA THR A 770 -8.43 -20.05 6.99
C THR A 770 -9.46 -21.11 7.33
N LEU A 771 -10.48 -21.32 6.50
CA LEU A 771 -11.50 -22.37 6.69
C LEU A 771 -10.86 -23.76 6.74
N ALA A 772 -10.01 -24.09 5.77
CA ALA A 772 -9.28 -25.35 5.75
C ALA A 772 -8.42 -25.53 7.00
N HIS A 773 -7.71 -24.48 7.41
CA HIS A 773 -6.89 -24.49 8.62
C HIS A 773 -7.74 -24.70 9.87
N ILE A 774 -8.76 -23.86 10.14
CA ILE A 774 -9.56 -23.96 11.36
C ILE A 774 -10.36 -25.27 11.43
N ASN A 775 -10.73 -25.84 10.28
CA ASN A 775 -11.39 -27.15 10.20
C ASN A 775 -10.47 -28.32 10.55
N SER A 776 -9.15 -28.12 10.48
CA SER A 776 -8.15 -29.10 10.94
C SER A 776 -7.83 -28.99 12.44
N LEU A 777 -8.26 -27.91 13.10
CA LEU A 777 -7.99 -27.66 14.52
C LEU A 777 -9.02 -28.34 15.42
N ARG A 778 -8.61 -28.66 16.65
CA ARG A 778 -9.55 -29.08 17.69
C ARG A 778 -10.41 -27.87 18.13
N PHE A 779 -11.72 -28.00 18.12
CA PHE A 779 -12.61 -26.99 18.69
C PHE A 779 -12.46 -26.94 20.22
N ASP A 780 -12.18 -25.74 20.74
CA ASP A 780 -12.07 -25.46 22.18
C ASP A 780 -13.15 -24.45 22.57
N LEU A 781 -14.38 -24.95 22.77
CA LEU A 781 -15.56 -24.14 23.08
C LEU A 781 -15.77 -24.01 24.60
N HIS A 782 -15.73 -22.77 25.10
CA HIS A 782 -15.96 -22.45 26.50
C HIS A 782 -17.28 -21.71 26.72
N GLN A 783 -18.08 -22.17 27.68
CA GLN A 783 -19.25 -21.43 28.16
C GLN A 783 -18.81 -20.40 29.21
N ILE A 784 -18.87 -19.12 28.86
CA ILE A 784 -18.38 -18.02 29.69
C ILE A 784 -19.53 -17.24 30.34
N LYS A 785 -19.30 -16.72 31.55
CA LYS A 785 -20.30 -15.96 32.30
C LYS A 785 -20.22 -14.45 32.07
N ARG A 786 -19.14 -13.98 31.44
CA ARG A 786 -18.79 -12.57 31.27
C ARG A 786 -17.81 -12.42 30.11
N PRO A 787 -17.67 -11.23 29.50
CA PRO A 787 -16.66 -10.98 28.49
C PRO A 787 -15.25 -11.23 29.04
N THR A 788 -14.47 -12.04 28.33
CA THR A 788 -13.08 -12.38 28.65
C THR A 788 -12.13 -11.28 28.17
N PRO A 789 -10.84 -11.27 28.57
CA PRO A 789 -9.84 -10.37 28.00
C PRO A 789 -9.80 -10.33 26.47
N LEU A 790 -10.01 -11.47 25.78
CA LEU A 790 -10.08 -11.52 24.32
C LEU A 790 -11.45 -11.13 23.75
N GLY A 791 -12.55 -11.47 24.45
CA GLY A 791 -13.91 -11.17 24.00
C GLY A 791 -14.32 -9.71 24.20
N PHE A 792 -13.77 -9.05 25.21
CA PHE A 792 -14.06 -7.66 25.54
C PHE A 792 -13.76 -6.66 24.41
N PRO A 793 -12.59 -6.71 23.72
CA PRO A 793 -12.34 -5.88 22.54
C PRO A 793 -13.39 -6.02 21.43
N LEU A 794 -13.90 -7.23 21.16
CA LEU A 794 -14.91 -7.48 20.13
C LEU A 794 -16.25 -6.86 20.52
N LEU A 795 -16.65 -7.05 21.79
CA LEU A 795 -17.85 -6.43 22.33
C LEU A 795 -17.78 -4.89 22.24
N VAL A 796 -16.62 -4.29 22.50
CA VAL A 796 -16.44 -2.83 22.34
C VAL A 796 -16.55 -2.39 20.88
N GLU A 797 -16.03 -3.15 19.91
CA GLU A 797 -16.20 -2.84 18.49
C GLU A 797 -17.68 -2.78 18.10
N ARG A 798 -18.50 -3.76 18.53
CA ARG A 798 -19.95 -3.73 18.31
C ARG A 798 -20.61 -2.49 18.91
N MET A 799 -20.24 -2.13 20.15
CA MET A 799 -20.82 -0.95 20.82
C MET A 799 -20.54 0.36 20.09
N ARG A 800 -19.44 0.46 19.32
CA ARG A 800 -19.15 1.66 18.50
C ARG A 800 -20.13 1.85 17.36
N GLU A 801 -20.72 0.76 16.87
CA GLU A 801 -21.67 0.77 15.76
C GLU A 801 -23.10 1.06 16.23
N SER A 802 -23.35 0.96 17.54
CA SER A 802 -24.64 1.30 18.15
C SER A 802 -24.77 2.80 18.46
N MET A 803 -25.97 3.36 18.20
CA MET A 803 -26.32 4.73 18.57
C MET A 803 -26.68 4.79 20.06
N SER A 804 -26.00 5.64 20.84
CA SER A 804 -26.28 5.85 22.26
C SER A 804 -26.11 7.31 22.66
N SER A 805 -26.89 7.77 23.64
CA SER A 805 -26.76 9.09 24.27
C SER A 805 -25.68 9.14 25.36
N GLU A 806 -25.24 7.98 25.86
CA GLU A 806 -24.11 7.87 26.80
C GLU A 806 -22.78 7.89 26.04
N LYS A 807 -21.75 8.53 26.61
CA LYS A 807 -20.40 8.44 26.06
C LYS A 807 -19.88 7.02 26.21
N LEU A 808 -19.52 6.40 25.08
CA LEU A 808 -18.94 5.05 25.04
C LEU A 808 -17.79 4.84 26.05
N ALA A 809 -16.92 5.84 26.23
CA ALA A 809 -15.80 5.76 27.16
C ALA A 809 -16.19 5.67 28.65
N ASP A 810 -17.35 6.23 29.03
CA ASP A 810 -17.87 6.15 30.40
C ASP A 810 -18.50 4.76 30.64
N ARG A 811 -19.26 4.25 29.66
CA ARG A 811 -19.81 2.89 29.67
C ARG A 811 -18.70 1.82 29.77
N ILE A 812 -17.65 1.95 28.97
CA ILE A 812 -16.50 1.04 28.99
C ILE A 812 -15.81 1.06 30.36
N ARG A 813 -15.57 2.25 30.94
CA ARG A 813 -14.92 2.37 32.27
C ARG A 813 -15.69 1.64 33.36
N ARG A 814 -17.03 1.72 33.36
CA ARG A 814 -17.87 0.97 34.31
C ARG A 814 -17.71 -0.54 34.14
N MET A 815 -17.81 -1.02 32.90
CA MET A 815 -17.67 -2.46 32.59
C MET A 815 -16.29 -2.99 32.99
N VAL A 816 -15.20 -2.29 32.67
CA VAL A 816 -13.85 -2.68 33.06
C VAL A 816 -13.72 -2.73 34.59
N GLY A 817 -14.28 -1.75 35.31
CA GLY A 817 -14.26 -1.74 36.78
C GLY A 817 -14.93 -2.97 37.41
N ASP A 818 -16.05 -3.43 36.85
CA ASP A 818 -16.75 -4.64 37.33
C ASP A 818 -15.98 -5.93 37.00
N LEU A 819 -15.35 -5.97 35.81
CA LEU A 819 -14.53 -7.11 35.37
C LEU A 819 -13.24 -7.23 36.21
N GLU A 820 -12.53 -6.13 36.47
CA GLU A 820 -11.31 -6.12 37.28
C GLU A 820 -11.58 -6.59 38.72
N LYS A 821 -12.64 -6.07 39.35
CA LYS A 821 -13.07 -6.53 40.69
C LYS A 821 -13.28 -8.05 40.72
N THR A 822 -13.89 -8.60 39.68
CA THR A 822 -14.09 -10.06 39.65
C THR A 822 -12.77 -10.81 39.44
N ALA A 823 -11.93 -10.34 38.52
CA ALA A 823 -10.63 -10.95 38.22
C ALA A 823 -9.74 -11.04 39.47
N GLU A 824 -9.77 -10.01 40.33
CA GLU A 824 -9.06 -9.97 41.61
C GLU A 824 -9.61 -10.97 42.63
N THR A 825 -10.93 -11.14 42.71
CA THR A 825 -11.55 -12.07 43.68
C THR A 825 -11.37 -13.56 43.34
N GLY A 826 -10.85 -13.89 42.16
CA GLY A 826 -10.65 -15.28 41.71
C GLY A 826 -11.95 -16.05 41.43
N LYS A 827 -13.12 -15.40 41.45
CA LYS A 827 -14.41 -16.05 41.17
C LYS A 827 -14.60 -16.29 39.67
N ASN A 828 -14.91 -17.54 39.30
CA ASN A 828 -15.27 -17.93 37.93
C ASN A 828 -16.74 -17.67 37.58
#